data_AF-A0AB34JM92-F1
#
_entry.id   AF-A0AB34JM92-F1
#
_cell.length_a   1.000
_cell.length_b   1.000
_cell.length_c   1.000
_cell.angle_alpha   90.00
_cell.angle_beta   90.00
_cell.angle_gamma   90.00
#
_symmetry.space_group_name_H-M   'P 1'
#
loop_
_entity.id
_entity.type
_entity.pdbx_description
1 polymer ?
#
loop_
_entity_poly.entity_id
_entity_poly.type
_entity_poly.pdbx_seq_one_letter_code
_entity_poly.pdbx_strand_id
1 'polypeptide(L)'
;MDEDKVSAAHACAVASSAQARVTFSMVMLFLFCLVLTVHYLLVRYEVRMMRFSVPVTWSQPKPAEPKANGISQTTPQSSGALAKRPPSCTDATAPPEGQRNEETGEVFPTPETLASMVALAQRVRDLGLHLGDIVVTGVSLGLPNGETGAPVFGPGNVEALMEGKNLIGKLPPAAIQAQLDRNVVQIHKNASGARERHPINQARQVIQLASRVCNFDLAKEFGVSAAIVETLDTTYALAVGAGLEAMRDAGLIKLKPELSAHVNSAARPAWELPEHMRDETGVIFAASFPALDSMIEELSRAMAASLHQAEATARLQFLRELHELSAGWTGEEGVGEHPPPSELSAWLEAELAKGEEAAAALAGYEYNRKLLFKLLVMANSQLAEIVKARGPNLHINAACAGTTAAISLAMDWMRCGKCRRVVVISADNPSSEHLMPWVGIGFLALGAASIKPEVGQAALPFDKRRNGMLLGAGAVGMVLQVDEGLDALPRPPLATVLCARHNNSAFHASAIGTAHACKELELLLQDVERVHGLGRREIAQSLLYVSHETFTCARNGGCAGAEMTALSAAFGEDLRKILVTNTKGMTGHAMGVCFEDVLAVTALSTGRIPPVVNHCEADPLLGPVQLSKGGAHLCKYALHFAAGFGSQVTYVLYRK
;
A
#
# COMPACT_ATOMS: atom_id res chain seq x y z
N MET A 1 -37.50 37.66 -51.13
CA MET A 1 -36.41 36.67 -51.22
C MET A 1 -36.40 35.94 -49.88
N ASP A 2 -36.36 34.61 -49.88
CA ASP A 2 -36.30 33.71 -48.72
C ASP A 2 -37.61 33.10 -48.19
N GLU A 3 -38.41 32.48 -49.08
CA GLU A 3 -39.18 31.28 -48.70
C GLU A 3 -38.45 29.97 -49.11
N ASP A 4 -37.67 30.00 -50.20
CA ASP A 4 -36.96 28.80 -50.69
C ASP A 4 -35.81 28.33 -49.80
N LYS A 5 -35.17 29.22 -49.02
CA LYS A 5 -34.06 28.83 -48.13
C LYS A 5 -34.51 28.11 -46.86
N VAL A 6 -35.73 28.40 -46.36
CA VAL A 6 -36.27 27.74 -45.16
C VAL A 6 -36.69 26.30 -45.49
N SER A 7 -37.21 26.06 -46.70
CA SER A 7 -37.57 24.73 -47.20
C SER A 7 -36.34 23.82 -47.38
N ALA A 8 -35.24 24.34 -47.93
CA ALA A 8 -34.00 23.58 -48.12
C ALA A 8 -33.31 23.20 -46.80
N ALA A 9 -33.33 24.09 -45.80
CA ALA A 9 -32.76 23.82 -44.48
C ALA A 9 -33.56 22.73 -43.72
N HIS A 10 -34.89 22.72 -43.86
CA HIS A 10 -35.74 21.70 -43.25
C HIS A 10 -35.56 20.32 -43.90
N ALA A 11 -35.43 20.26 -45.23
CA ALA A 11 -35.15 19.01 -45.95
C ALA A 11 -33.79 18.40 -45.58
N CYS A 12 -32.76 19.24 -45.37
CA CYS A 12 -31.42 18.79 -44.98
C CYS A 12 -31.38 18.27 -43.52
N ALA A 13 -32.16 18.85 -42.61
CA ALA A 13 -32.26 18.40 -41.22
C ALA A 13 -33.03 17.06 -41.09
N VAL A 14 -34.06 16.85 -41.92
CA VAL A 14 -34.80 15.59 -41.95
C VAL A 14 -33.92 14.46 -42.53
N ALA A 15 -33.13 14.74 -43.58
CA ALA A 15 -32.21 13.77 -44.17
C ALA A 15 -31.08 13.35 -43.21
N SER A 16 -30.48 14.28 -42.45
CA SER A 16 -29.45 13.96 -41.46
C SER A 16 -29.99 13.13 -40.28
N SER A 17 -31.24 13.37 -39.88
CA SER A 17 -31.91 12.60 -38.81
C SER A 17 -32.22 11.16 -39.23
N ALA A 18 -32.58 10.92 -40.50
CA ALA A 18 -32.81 9.60 -41.04
C ALA A 18 -31.51 8.79 -41.15
N GLN A 19 -30.42 9.44 -41.58
CA GLN A 19 -29.10 8.82 -41.70
C GLN A 19 -28.48 8.50 -40.33
N ALA A 20 -28.73 9.34 -39.31
CA ALA A 20 -28.35 9.05 -37.92
C ALA A 20 -29.13 7.85 -37.34
N ARG A 21 -30.42 7.72 -37.64
CA ARG A 21 -31.24 6.57 -37.20
C ARG A 21 -30.81 5.25 -37.84
N VAL A 22 -30.47 5.26 -39.14
CA VAL A 22 -29.97 4.06 -39.83
C VAL A 22 -28.60 3.63 -39.29
N THR A 23 -27.70 4.58 -39.04
CA THR A 23 -26.38 4.30 -38.45
C THR A 23 -26.51 3.74 -37.03
N PHE A 24 -27.42 4.30 -36.21
CA PHE A 24 -27.69 3.80 -34.85
C PHE A 24 -28.28 2.39 -34.85
N SER A 25 -29.22 2.10 -35.76
CA SER A 25 -29.78 0.75 -35.92
C SER A 25 -28.76 -0.27 -36.38
N MET A 26 -27.82 0.09 -37.28
CA MET A 26 -26.74 -0.82 -37.70
C MET A 26 -25.75 -1.10 -36.57
N VAL A 27 -25.39 -0.10 -35.75
CA VAL A 27 -24.52 -0.28 -34.58
C VAL A 27 -25.17 -1.17 -33.53
N MET A 28 -26.47 -0.99 -33.27
CA MET A 28 -27.23 -1.85 -32.36
C MET A 28 -27.34 -3.29 -32.86
N LEU A 29 -27.53 -3.49 -34.17
CA LEU A 29 -27.55 -4.82 -34.76
C LEU A 29 -26.17 -5.50 -34.66
N PHE A 30 -25.08 -4.75 -34.85
CA PHE A 30 -23.71 -5.26 -34.71
C PHE A 30 -23.40 -5.65 -33.26
N LEU A 31 -23.78 -4.82 -32.28
CA LEU A 31 -23.65 -5.14 -30.86
C LEU A 31 -24.47 -6.37 -30.47
N PHE A 32 -25.68 -6.50 -31.00
CA PHE A 32 -26.53 -7.66 -30.75
C PHE A 32 -25.93 -8.96 -31.32
N CYS A 33 -25.39 -8.91 -32.54
CA CYS A 33 -24.66 -10.04 -33.13
C CYS A 33 -23.39 -10.39 -32.35
N LEU A 34 -22.66 -9.40 -31.82
CA LEU A 34 -21.48 -9.63 -30.99
C LEU A 34 -21.86 -10.33 -29.68
N VAL A 35 -22.91 -9.89 -29.00
CA VAL A 35 -23.41 -10.51 -27.76
C VAL A 35 -23.87 -11.94 -28.01
N LEU A 36 -24.59 -12.20 -29.09
CA LEU A 36 -24.98 -13.57 -29.47
C LEU A 36 -23.78 -14.46 -29.79
N THR A 37 -22.74 -13.91 -30.42
CA THR A 37 -21.51 -14.65 -30.73
C THR A 37 -20.72 -14.98 -29.47
N VAL A 38 -20.58 -14.04 -28.54
CA VAL A 38 -19.95 -14.27 -27.23
C VAL A 38 -20.75 -15.28 -26.42
N HIS A 39 -22.08 -15.18 -26.41
CA HIS A 39 -22.95 -16.14 -25.72
C HIS A 39 -22.83 -17.55 -26.33
N TYR A 40 -22.82 -17.67 -27.67
CA TYR A 40 -22.60 -18.93 -28.37
C TYR A 40 -21.23 -19.55 -28.04
N LEU A 41 -20.17 -18.73 -27.97
CA LEU A 41 -18.83 -19.17 -27.61
C LEU A 41 -18.76 -19.64 -26.14
N LEU A 42 -19.40 -18.92 -25.22
CA LEU A 42 -19.48 -19.30 -23.80
C LEU A 42 -20.25 -20.61 -23.60
N VAL A 43 -21.40 -20.78 -24.25
CA VAL A 43 -22.19 -22.02 -24.20
C VAL A 43 -21.39 -23.19 -24.79
N ARG A 44 -20.66 -23.00 -25.90
CA ARG A 44 -19.75 -24.04 -26.42
C ARG A 44 -18.57 -24.34 -25.48
N TYR A 45 -18.07 -23.34 -24.76
CA TYR A 45 -16.97 -23.53 -23.81
C TYR A 45 -17.43 -24.33 -22.59
N GLU A 46 -18.64 -24.08 -22.08
CA GLU A 46 -19.24 -24.90 -21.00
C GLU A 46 -19.49 -26.36 -21.44
N VAL A 47 -20.01 -26.58 -22.65
CA VAL A 47 -20.23 -27.94 -23.19
C VAL A 47 -18.91 -28.71 -23.36
N ARG A 48 -17.78 -28.02 -23.57
CA ARG A 48 -16.44 -28.64 -23.67
C ARG A 48 -15.84 -28.95 -22.30
N MET A 49 -16.17 -28.18 -21.26
CA MET A 49 -15.75 -28.42 -19.87
C MET A 49 -16.53 -29.58 -19.22
N MET A 50 -17.80 -29.80 -19.57
CA MET A 50 -18.60 -30.92 -19.04
C MET A 50 -18.11 -32.33 -19.43
N ARG A 51 -17.15 -32.45 -20.36
CA ARG A 51 -16.51 -33.76 -20.69
C ARG A 51 -15.37 -34.15 -19.74
N PHE A 52 -15.00 -33.28 -18.81
CA PHE A 52 -14.07 -33.59 -17.71
C PHE A 52 -14.77 -33.29 -16.39
N SER A 53 -15.53 -34.26 -15.87
CA SER A 53 -16.06 -34.17 -14.51
C SER A 53 -16.02 -35.54 -13.85
N VAL A 54 -15.07 -35.68 -12.91
CA VAL A 54 -15.10 -36.71 -11.87
C VAL A 54 -16.16 -36.29 -10.85
N PRO A 55 -17.12 -37.16 -10.46
CA PRO A 55 -18.20 -36.74 -9.57
C PRO A 55 -17.72 -36.61 -8.13
N VAL A 56 -17.82 -35.41 -7.56
CA VAL A 56 -17.69 -35.16 -6.12
C VAL A 56 -19.09 -34.92 -5.56
N THR A 57 -19.60 -35.85 -4.77
CA THR A 57 -20.88 -35.73 -4.06
C THR A 57 -20.70 -34.89 -2.79
N TRP A 58 -21.38 -33.76 -2.70
CA TRP A 58 -21.46 -32.93 -1.49
C TRP A 58 -22.62 -33.39 -0.60
N SER A 59 -22.34 -33.87 0.61
CA SER A 59 -23.35 -34.09 1.65
C SER A 59 -23.49 -32.84 2.53
N GLN A 60 -24.66 -32.20 2.50
CA GLN A 60 -25.04 -31.10 3.39
C GLN A 60 -25.24 -31.58 4.83
N PRO A 61 -24.69 -30.92 5.87
CA PRO A 61 -24.99 -31.26 7.26
C PRO A 61 -26.31 -30.61 7.71
N LYS A 62 -27.17 -31.40 8.37
CA LYS A 62 -28.40 -30.92 9.04
C LYS A 62 -28.06 -30.12 10.31
N PRO A 63 -28.88 -29.11 10.68
CA PRO A 63 -28.71 -28.34 11.91
C PRO A 63 -29.12 -29.14 13.15
N ALA A 64 -28.37 -28.98 14.25
CA ALA A 64 -28.61 -29.66 15.53
C ALA A 64 -29.52 -28.82 16.44
N GLU A 65 -30.55 -29.46 17.02
CA GLU A 65 -31.33 -28.94 18.15
C GLU A 65 -30.63 -29.23 19.50
N PRO A 66 -30.87 -28.43 20.56
CA PRO A 66 -30.13 -28.54 21.81
C PRO A 66 -30.90 -29.35 22.88
N LYS A 67 -30.29 -30.37 23.50
CA LYS A 67 -30.74 -30.89 24.82
C LYS A 67 -29.60 -31.41 25.71
N ALA A 68 -29.53 -30.77 26.88
CA ALA A 68 -29.28 -31.23 28.25
C ALA A 68 -28.43 -32.48 28.59
N ASN A 69 -27.45 -32.21 29.48
CA ASN A 69 -26.80 -33.03 30.51
C ASN A 69 -27.25 -34.49 30.73
N GLY A 70 -26.26 -35.39 30.81
CA GLY A 70 -26.39 -36.70 31.45
C GLY A 70 -25.11 -37.54 31.34
N ILE A 71 -24.33 -37.59 32.40
CA ILE A 71 -23.19 -38.51 32.56
C ILE A 71 -23.74 -39.94 32.73
N SER A 72 -23.25 -40.90 31.95
CA SER A 72 -23.19 -42.31 32.34
C SER A 72 -22.19 -43.09 31.50
N GLN A 73 -21.29 -43.77 32.18
CA GLN A 73 -20.35 -44.74 31.64
C GLN A 73 -21.10 -46.00 31.19
N THR A 74 -20.88 -46.47 29.97
CA THR A 74 -20.98 -47.91 29.64
C THR A 74 -20.06 -48.24 28.46
N THR A 75 -19.15 -49.17 28.68
CA THR A 75 -18.44 -49.92 27.63
C THR A 75 -19.40 -50.94 27.01
N PRO A 76 -19.30 -51.21 25.71
CA PRO A 76 -19.27 -52.62 25.30
C PRO A 76 -18.26 -52.96 24.20
N GLN A 77 -17.91 -54.25 24.22
CA GLN A 77 -16.94 -54.95 23.40
C GLN A 77 -17.31 -55.07 21.91
N SER A 78 -16.24 -55.15 21.11
CA SER A 78 -16.05 -55.69 19.75
C SER A 78 -17.22 -56.36 19.00
N SER A 79 -17.39 -55.99 17.72
CA SER A 79 -17.17 -56.91 16.58
C SER A 79 -17.35 -56.19 15.22
N GLY A 80 -16.54 -56.58 14.22
CA GLY A 80 -16.94 -56.57 12.81
C GLY A 80 -16.44 -55.42 11.90
N ALA A 81 -15.47 -55.76 11.04
CA ALA A 81 -15.11 -55.12 9.76
C ALA A 81 -14.38 -53.76 9.79
N LEU A 82 -13.04 -53.81 9.96
CA LEU A 82 -12.15 -52.71 9.58
C LEU A 82 -12.07 -52.59 8.05
N ALA A 83 -12.61 -51.50 7.52
CA ALA A 83 -12.17 -50.93 6.25
C ALA A 83 -10.71 -50.47 6.39
N LYS A 84 -9.85 -50.86 5.44
CA LYS A 84 -8.42 -50.50 5.41
C LYS A 84 -8.25 -48.98 5.49
N ARG A 85 -7.59 -48.51 6.56
CA ARG A 85 -7.06 -47.14 6.65
C ARG A 85 -6.02 -46.91 5.53
N PRO A 86 -5.95 -45.71 4.94
CA PRO A 86 -4.77 -45.31 4.17
C PRO A 86 -3.55 -45.30 5.11
N PRO A 87 -2.34 -45.62 4.62
CA PRO A 87 -1.18 -45.74 5.48
C PRO A 87 -0.91 -44.43 6.21
N SER A 88 -0.75 -44.53 7.54
CA SER A 88 -0.30 -43.44 8.38
C SER A 88 1.13 -43.07 8.01
N CYS A 89 1.38 -41.77 7.87
CA CYS A 89 2.71 -41.20 7.66
C CYS A 89 3.53 -41.33 8.96
N THR A 90 3.98 -42.55 9.27
CA THR A 90 4.88 -42.84 10.41
C THR A 90 6.06 -43.74 10.05
N ASP A 91 6.17 -44.20 8.80
CA ASP A 91 7.32 -44.99 8.33
C ASP A 91 8.28 -44.14 7.48
N ALA A 92 8.78 -43.05 8.04
CA ALA A 92 9.84 -42.26 7.43
C ALA A 92 10.92 -41.87 8.44
N THR A 93 11.60 -42.88 9.02
CA THR A 93 12.93 -42.70 9.62
C THR A 93 13.75 -43.99 9.50
N ALA A 94 14.08 -44.40 8.28
CA ALA A 94 15.39 -45.02 8.07
C ALA A 94 16.39 -43.86 7.89
N PRO A 95 17.58 -43.87 8.54
CA PRO A 95 18.60 -42.87 8.27
C PRO A 95 18.96 -42.93 6.77
N PRO A 96 19.24 -41.78 6.12
CA PRO A 96 19.58 -41.79 4.70
C PRO A 96 20.78 -42.72 4.48
N GLU A 97 20.65 -43.64 3.51
CA GLU A 97 21.78 -44.44 3.02
C GLU A 97 22.84 -43.47 2.48
N GLY A 98 23.92 -43.28 3.22
CA GLY A 98 25.00 -42.39 2.86
C GLY A 98 26.34 -42.97 3.28
N GLN A 99 27.39 -42.61 2.56
CA GLN A 99 28.75 -42.97 2.95
C GLN A 99 29.13 -42.15 4.18
N ARG A 100 29.44 -42.86 5.26
CA ARG A 100 29.83 -42.23 6.53
C ARG A 100 31.32 -41.97 6.49
N ASN A 101 31.73 -40.72 6.67
CA ASN A 101 33.13 -40.41 6.90
C ASN A 101 33.53 -40.96 8.27
N GLU A 102 34.46 -41.91 8.30
CA GLU A 102 34.86 -42.61 9.53
C GLU A 102 35.62 -41.69 10.52
N GLU A 103 36.20 -40.58 10.04
CA GLU A 103 36.92 -39.60 10.89
C GLU A 103 36.00 -38.47 11.40
N THR A 104 35.05 -37.98 10.60
CA THR A 104 34.19 -36.83 10.97
C THR A 104 32.77 -37.22 11.40
N GLY A 105 32.34 -38.45 11.13
CA GLY A 105 30.98 -38.93 11.40
C GLY A 105 29.91 -38.33 10.46
N GLU A 106 30.30 -37.47 9.52
CA GLU A 106 29.40 -36.86 8.54
C GLU A 106 28.92 -37.90 7.52
N VAL A 107 27.63 -37.83 7.19
CA VAL A 107 26.99 -38.72 6.23
C VAL A 107 26.87 -37.97 4.90
N PHE A 108 27.60 -38.43 3.88
CA PHE A 108 27.53 -37.87 2.54
C PHE A 108 26.57 -38.70 1.67
N PRO A 109 25.82 -38.07 0.75
CA PRO A 109 24.99 -38.79 -0.20
C PRO A 109 25.85 -39.72 -1.05
N THR A 110 25.35 -40.93 -1.34
CA THR A 110 26.03 -41.84 -2.27
C THR A 110 26.13 -41.21 -3.68
N PRO A 111 27.06 -41.66 -4.54
CA PRO A 111 27.12 -41.20 -5.92
C PRO A 111 25.79 -41.35 -6.67
N GLU A 112 25.02 -42.42 -6.44
CA GLU A 112 23.69 -42.60 -7.06
C GLU A 112 22.67 -41.58 -6.53
N THR A 113 22.72 -41.30 -5.23
CA THR A 113 21.86 -40.29 -4.58
C THR A 113 22.18 -38.90 -5.14
N LEU A 114 23.47 -38.55 -5.24
CA LEU A 114 23.93 -37.29 -5.81
C LEU A 114 23.49 -37.15 -7.28
N ALA A 115 23.67 -38.19 -8.10
CA ALA A 115 23.23 -38.19 -9.49
C ALA A 115 21.70 -38.00 -9.60
N SER A 116 20.93 -38.64 -8.73
CA SER A 116 19.47 -38.48 -8.68
C SER A 116 19.04 -37.07 -8.28
N MET A 117 19.73 -36.46 -7.32
CA MET A 117 19.50 -35.08 -6.90
C MET A 117 19.82 -34.09 -8.03
N VAL A 118 20.94 -34.27 -8.73
CA VAL A 118 21.31 -33.45 -9.89
C VAL A 118 20.28 -33.60 -11.01
N ALA A 119 19.84 -34.82 -11.32
CA ALA A 119 18.83 -35.06 -12.34
C ALA A 119 17.47 -34.43 -11.97
N LEU A 120 17.08 -34.47 -10.70
CA LEU A 120 15.88 -33.78 -10.23
C LEU A 120 16.02 -32.26 -10.35
N ALA A 121 17.15 -31.70 -9.91
CA ALA A 121 17.42 -30.27 -10.02
C ALA A 121 17.39 -29.81 -11.49
N GLN A 122 17.95 -30.60 -12.41
CA GLN A 122 17.88 -30.33 -13.84
C GLN A 122 16.43 -30.35 -14.34
N ARG A 123 15.64 -31.37 -14.01
CA ARG A 123 14.21 -31.42 -14.40
C ARG A 123 13.42 -30.21 -13.90
N VAL A 124 13.69 -29.74 -12.68
CA VAL A 124 13.04 -28.56 -12.13
C VAL A 124 13.43 -27.30 -12.91
N ARG A 125 14.70 -27.16 -13.29
CA ARG A 125 15.18 -26.08 -14.18
C ARG A 125 14.58 -26.18 -15.59
N ASP A 126 14.40 -27.40 -16.12
CA ASP A 126 13.78 -27.64 -17.42
C ASP A 126 12.29 -27.26 -17.43
N LEU A 127 11.63 -27.32 -16.26
CA LEU A 127 10.28 -26.77 -16.04
C LEU A 127 10.28 -25.23 -15.87
N GLY A 128 11.44 -24.59 -15.96
CA GLY A 128 11.64 -23.16 -15.79
C GLY A 128 11.71 -22.69 -14.33
N LEU A 129 11.61 -23.58 -13.34
CA LEU A 129 11.54 -23.17 -11.93
C LEU A 129 12.92 -22.83 -11.36
N HIS A 130 13.00 -21.79 -10.52
CA HIS A 130 14.24 -21.39 -9.85
C HIS A 130 14.39 -22.06 -8.48
N LEU A 131 15.49 -22.80 -8.32
CA LEU A 131 15.87 -23.47 -7.07
C LEU A 131 16.81 -22.63 -6.19
N GLY A 132 17.43 -21.58 -6.74
CA GLY A 132 18.36 -20.72 -6.02
C GLY A 132 17.73 -20.01 -4.82
N ASP A 133 18.56 -19.51 -3.91
CA ASP A 133 18.09 -18.69 -2.81
C ASP A 133 17.54 -17.37 -3.32
N ILE A 134 16.54 -16.80 -2.65
CA ILE A 134 16.04 -15.47 -2.99
C ILE A 134 16.68 -14.50 -2.02
N VAL A 135 17.41 -13.54 -2.56
CA VAL A 135 18.21 -12.61 -1.79
C VAL A 135 17.80 -11.17 -2.04
N VAL A 136 17.90 -10.34 -1.01
CA VAL A 136 17.76 -8.90 -1.12
C VAL A 136 19.14 -8.34 -1.43
N THR A 137 19.25 -7.67 -2.58
CA THR A 137 20.52 -7.12 -3.06
C THR A 137 20.56 -5.62 -3.01
N GLY A 138 19.43 -4.91 -2.96
CA GLY A 138 19.41 -3.45 -2.82
C GLY A 138 18.17 -2.99 -2.10
N VAL A 139 18.30 -1.92 -1.34
CA VAL A 139 17.22 -1.29 -0.60
C VAL A 139 17.28 0.23 -0.75
N SER A 140 16.14 0.88 -0.60
CA SER A 140 16.06 2.34 -0.48
C SER A 140 14.99 2.74 0.54
N LEU A 141 15.25 3.87 1.19
CA LEU A 141 14.41 4.39 2.26
C LEU A 141 14.11 5.87 2.00
N GLY A 142 12.91 6.14 1.51
CA GLY A 142 12.36 7.49 1.32
C GLY A 142 11.62 7.95 2.57
N LEU A 143 12.32 8.67 3.45
CA LEU A 143 11.76 9.07 4.74
C LEU A 143 10.99 10.40 4.66
N PRO A 144 9.95 10.58 5.50
CA PRO A 144 9.31 11.88 5.65
C PRO A 144 10.30 12.92 6.17
N ASN A 145 10.27 14.10 5.58
CA ASN A 145 11.26 15.15 5.77
C ASN A 145 10.66 16.50 6.18
N GLY A 146 9.33 16.59 6.38
CA GLY A 146 8.67 17.84 6.75
C GLY A 146 9.25 18.51 8.00
N GLU A 147 9.76 17.73 8.95
CA GLU A 147 10.37 18.25 10.19
C GLU A 147 11.88 18.45 10.10
N THR A 148 12.56 17.70 9.22
CA THR A 148 14.03 17.71 9.15
C THR A 148 14.57 18.60 8.02
N GLY A 149 13.77 18.85 6.99
CA GLY A 149 14.20 19.50 5.75
C GLY A 149 15.21 18.69 4.93
N ALA A 150 15.50 17.45 5.33
CA ALA A 150 16.44 16.58 4.63
C ALA A 150 15.88 16.12 3.26
N PRO A 151 16.72 15.67 2.32
CA PRO A 151 16.23 15.00 1.12
C PRO A 151 15.39 13.77 1.46
N VAL A 152 14.33 13.51 0.69
CA VAL A 152 13.49 12.32 0.91
C VAL A 152 14.32 11.04 0.78
N PHE A 153 15.20 10.96 -0.22
CA PHE A 153 16.16 9.86 -0.41
C PHE A 153 17.59 10.32 -0.08
N GLY A 154 17.89 10.44 1.22
CA GLY A 154 19.20 10.85 1.71
C GLY A 154 20.09 9.66 2.12
N PRO A 155 21.42 9.76 1.97
CA PRO A 155 22.34 8.71 2.39
C PRO A 155 22.33 8.46 3.91
N GLY A 156 21.86 9.42 4.71
CA GLY A 156 21.75 9.30 6.17
C GLY A 156 20.38 8.80 6.68
N ASN A 157 19.49 8.36 5.79
CA ASN A 157 18.14 7.96 6.16
C ASN A 157 18.13 6.68 7.00
N VAL A 158 18.95 5.69 6.65
CA VAL A 158 19.08 4.46 7.44
C VAL A 158 19.58 4.79 8.84
N GLU A 159 20.63 5.62 8.95
CA GLU A 159 21.20 6.07 10.21
C GLU A 159 20.18 6.83 11.05
N ALA A 160 19.41 7.74 10.44
CA ALA A 160 18.36 8.48 11.13
C ALA A 160 17.32 7.55 11.76
N LEU A 161 16.90 6.52 11.03
CA LEU A 161 15.99 5.50 11.54
C LEU A 161 16.64 4.71 12.69
N MET A 162 17.87 4.23 12.50
CA MET A 162 18.64 3.46 13.50
C MET A 162 18.91 4.25 14.79
N GLU A 163 19.03 5.57 14.71
CA GLU A 163 19.26 6.47 15.84
C GLU A 163 18.00 6.82 16.62
N GLY A 164 16.82 6.44 16.14
CA GLY A 164 15.59 6.81 16.83
C GLY A 164 15.05 8.20 16.46
N LYS A 165 15.48 8.82 15.34
CA LYS A 165 15.13 10.22 15.04
C LYS A 165 13.63 10.38 14.78
N ASN A 166 13.01 11.31 15.50
CA ASN A 166 11.61 11.66 15.30
C ASN A 166 11.41 12.41 13.97
N LEU A 167 10.45 11.93 13.17
CA LEU A 167 10.03 12.54 11.90
C LEU A 167 8.54 12.97 11.95
N ILE A 168 7.93 12.95 13.13
CA ILE A 168 6.53 13.34 13.35
C ILE A 168 6.47 14.80 13.77
N GLY A 169 5.64 15.57 13.06
CA GLY A 169 5.51 17.01 13.21
C GLY A 169 4.12 17.50 13.51
N LYS A 170 4.01 18.77 13.91
CA LYS A 170 2.72 19.46 14.06
C LYS A 170 2.13 19.79 12.68
N LEU A 171 0.84 19.55 12.52
CA LEU A 171 0.11 19.98 11.34
C LEU A 171 -0.04 21.50 11.34
N PRO A 172 0.05 22.15 10.17
CA PRO A 172 -0.16 23.59 10.06
C PRO A 172 -1.62 23.95 10.38
N PRO A 173 -1.90 25.16 10.90
CA PRO A 173 -3.26 25.58 11.24
C PRO A 173 -4.28 25.40 10.10
N ALA A 174 -3.87 25.63 8.86
CA ALA A 174 -4.72 25.42 7.68
C ALA A 174 -5.15 23.94 7.52
N ALA A 175 -4.25 22.98 7.78
CA ALA A 175 -4.59 21.55 7.72
C ALA A 175 -5.48 21.11 8.88
N ILE A 176 -5.34 21.74 10.06
CA ILE A 176 -6.26 21.54 11.20
C ILE A 176 -7.66 22.07 10.84
N GLN A 177 -7.74 23.26 10.24
CA GLN A 177 -9.01 23.85 9.83
C GLN A 177 -9.69 23.03 8.73
N ALA A 178 -8.94 22.62 7.70
CA ALA A 178 -9.46 21.82 6.59
C ALA A 178 -10.08 20.49 7.05
N GLN A 179 -9.57 19.91 8.16
CA GLN A 179 -10.18 18.74 8.80
C GLN A 179 -11.54 19.06 9.45
N LEU A 180 -11.65 20.20 10.13
CA LEU A 180 -12.91 20.64 10.77
C LEU A 180 -14.00 20.93 9.74
N ASP A 181 -13.63 21.50 8.61
CA ASP A 181 -14.55 21.87 7.52
C ASP A 181 -15.26 20.65 6.89
N ARG A 182 -14.85 19.43 7.24
CA ARG A 182 -15.45 18.17 6.79
C ARG A 182 -16.65 17.73 7.63
N ASN A 183 -16.97 18.45 8.71
CA ASN A 183 -18.15 18.22 9.54
C ASN A 183 -18.29 16.75 10.01
N VAL A 184 -17.17 16.15 10.42
CA VAL A 184 -17.12 14.74 10.77
C VAL A 184 -17.86 14.46 12.07
N VAL A 185 -18.58 13.33 12.10
CA VAL A 185 -19.32 12.83 13.26
C VAL A 185 -18.82 11.43 13.61
N GLN A 186 -18.27 11.27 14.81
CA GLN A 186 -17.93 9.95 15.35
C GLN A 186 -19.17 9.26 15.90
N ILE A 187 -19.19 7.93 15.81
CA ILE A 187 -20.25 7.10 16.39
C ILE A 187 -19.65 6.28 17.51
N HIS A 188 -20.07 6.54 18.75
CA HIS A 188 -19.67 5.77 19.91
C HIS A 188 -20.79 4.85 20.36
N LYS A 189 -20.45 3.68 20.91
CA LYS A 189 -21.40 2.85 21.63
C LYS A 189 -21.31 3.18 23.11
N ASN A 190 -22.41 3.57 23.72
CA ASN A 190 -22.47 3.77 25.16
C ASN A 190 -22.57 2.42 25.91
N ALA A 191 -22.63 2.48 27.24
CA ALA A 191 -22.68 1.27 28.08
C ALA A 191 -23.92 0.39 27.85
N SER A 192 -25.02 0.95 27.32
CA SER A 192 -26.22 0.18 26.96
C SER A 192 -26.18 -0.37 25.53
N GLY A 193 -25.10 -0.11 24.78
CA GLY A 193 -24.93 -0.53 23.39
C GLY A 193 -25.60 0.38 22.37
N ALA A 194 -26.27 1.45 22.80
CA ALA A 194 -26.86 2.44 21.91
C ALA A 194 -25.76 3.26 21.22
N ARG A 195 -26.01 3.66 19.96
CA ARG A 195 -25.08 4.45 19.15
C ARG A 195 -25.33 5.94 19.39
N GLU A 196 -24.33 6.62 19.93
CA GLU A 196 -24.32 8.07 20.14
C GLU A 196 -23.47 8.76 19.07
N ARG A 197 -23.95 9.92 18.62
CA ARG A 197 -23.29 10.74 17.61
C ARG A 197 -22.50 11.85 18.29
N HIS A 198 -21.22 11.96 17.98
CA HIS A 198 -20.32 12.96 18.54
C HIS A 198 -19.71 13.80 17.40
N PRO A 199 -20.27 14.99 17.11
CA PRO A 199 -19.68 15.90 16.13
C PRO A 199 -18.29 16.36 16.57
N ILE A 200 -17.36 16.40 15.63
CA ILE A 200 -16.03 16.98 15.80
C ILE A 200 -16.10 18.43 15.35
N ASN A 201 -16.00 19.37 16.28
CA ASN A 201 -16.19 20.80 16.00
C ASN A 201 -15.14 21.71 16.65
N GLN A 202 -14.11 21.13 17.26
CA GLN A 202 -13.01 21.87 17.90
C GLN A 202 -11.67 21.39 17.37
N ALA A 203 -10.72 22.31 17.17
CA ALA A 203 -9.37 22.01 16.69
C ALA A 203 -8.68 20.90 17.50
N ARG A 204 -8.84 20.85 18.82
CA ARG A 204 -8.25 19.80 19.68
C ARG A 204 -8.81 18.39 19.45
N GLN A 205 -9.92 18.26 18.71
CA GLN A 205 -10.61 17.00 18.45
C GLN A 205 -10.23 16.41 17.09
N VAL A 206 -9.35 17.06 16.30
CA VAL A 206 -8.83 16.51 15.03
C VAL A 206 -7.39 16.05 15.17
N ILE A 207 -6.83 15.43 14.12
CA ILE A 207 -5.44 15.00 14.11
C ILE A 207 -4.54 16.24 14.20
N GLN A 208 -3.58 16.20 15.12
CA GLN A 208 -2.64 17.30 15.39
C GLN A 208 -1.25 17.05 14.83
N LEU A 209 -0.89 15.76 14.68
CA LEU A 209 0.46 15.32 14.36
C LEU A 209 0.44 14.38 13.15
N ALA A 210 1.43 14.52 12.28
CA ALA A 210 1.69 13.57 11.21
C ALA A 210 3.15 13.68 10.73
N SER A 211 3.68 12.62 10.15
CA SER A 211 4.90 12.69 9.35
C SER A 211 4.54 13.02 7.91
N ARG A 212 5.23 14.01 7.33
CA ARG A 212 4.92 14.57 6.01
C ARG A 212 6.14 14.49 5.09
N VAL A 213 5.87 14.24 3.82
CA VAL A 213 6.86 14.43 2.74
C VAL A 213 6.66 15.80 2.13
N CYS A 214 7.73 16.57 2.02
CA CYS A 214 7.78 17.91 1.45
C CYS A 214 8.96 18.02 0.48
N ASN A 215 8.86 18.91 -0.51
CA ASN A 215 9.99 19.29 -1.37
C ASN A 215 10.68 18.11 -2.08
N PHE A 216 9.91 17.20 -2.68
CA PHE A 216 10.45 16.13 -3.51
C PHE A 216 10.22 16.41 -5.00
N ASP A 217 11.28 16.34 -5.80
CA ASP A 217 11.23 16.59 -7.24
C ASP A 217 12.04 15.52 -8.00
N LEU A 218 11.33 14.53 -8.54
CA LEU A 218 11.94 13.41 -9.26
C LEU A 218 12.79 13.85 -10.47
N ALA A 219 12.42 14.95 -11.14
CA ALA A 219 13.17 15.44 -12.29
C ALA A 219 14.51 16.04 -11.82
N LYS A 220 14.50 16.86 -10.77
CA LYS A 220 15.71 17.51 -10.25
C LYS A 220 16.63 16.54 -9.52
N GLU A 221 16.06 15.66 -8.70
CA GLU A 221 16.84 14.78 -7.82
C GLU A 221 17.37 13.54 -8.56
N PHE A 222 16.62 13.02 -9.53
CA PHE A 222 16.98 11.79 -10.25
C PHE A 222 17.24 12.01 -11.75
N GLY A 223 17.04 13.21 -12.30
CA GLY A 223 17.25 13.47 -13.72
C GLY A 223 16.21 12.80 -14.64
N VAL A 224 15.06 12.40 -14.11
CA VAL A 224 13.94 11.86 -14.90
C VAL A 224 13.36 12.98 -15.76
N SER A 225 12.95 12.66 -17.00
CA SER A 225 12.45 13.69 -17.91
C SER A 225 11.20 14.39 -17.36
N ALA A 226 11.14 15.72 -17.48
CA ALA A 226 9.97 16.50 -17.06
C ALA A 226 8.67 16.02 -17.70
N ALA A 227 8.71 15.58 -18.96
CA ALA A 227 7.54 15.04 -19.66
C ALA A 227 6.94 13.81 -18.95
N ILE A 228 7.77 12.93 -18.40
CA ILE A 228 7.31 11.81 -17.57
C ILE A 228 6.76 12.34 -16.24
N VAL A 229 7.54 13.16 -15.53
CA VAL A 229 7.18 13.64 -14.19
C VAL A 229 5.84 14.40 -14.17
N GLU A 230 5.55 15.20 -15.20
CA GLU A 230 4.28 15.92 -15.33
C GLU A 230 3.05 15.01 -15.48
N THR A 231 3.25 13.72 -15.77
CA THR A 231 2.17 12.71 -15.86
C THR A 231 2.03 11.87 -14.61
N LEU A 232 2.90 12.06 -13.60
CA LEU A 232 2.89 11.27 -12.37
C LEU A 232 2.04 11.95 -11.28
N ASP A 233 1.35 11.13 -10.49
CA ASP A 233 0.95 11.50 -9.14
C ASP A 233 2.19 11.58 -8.23
N THR A 234 2.10 12.37 -7.16
CA THR A 234 3.21 12.52 -6.19
C THR A 234 3.61 11.19 -5.58
N THR A 235 2.65 10.30 -5.30
CA THR A 235 2.89 8.94 -4.83
C THR A 235 3.71 8.13 -5.83
N TYR A 236 3.44 8.30 -7.13
CA TYR A 236 4.16 7.57 -8.17
C TYR A 236 5.59 8.07 -8.33
N ALA A 237 5.77 9.39 -8.26
CA ALA A 237 7.10 9.98 -8.29
C ALA A 237 7.98 9.46 -7.14
N LEU A 238 7.42 9.38 -5.93
CA LEU A 238 8.10 8.83 -4.75
C LEU A 238 8.46 7.35 -4.95
N ALA A 239 7.52 6.52 -5.41
CA ALA A 239 7.78 5.09 -5.65
C ALA A 239 8.86 4.87 -6.73
N VAL A 240 8.83 5.65 -7.81
CA VAL A 240 9.86 5.60 -8.86
C VAL A 240 11.23 5.99 -8.30
N GLY A 241 11.32 7.08 -7.54
CA GLY A 241 12.57 7.48 -6.87
C GLY A 241 13.13 6.38 -5.97
N ALA A 242 12.26 5.71 -5.21
CA ALA A 242 12.64 4.58 -4.37
C ALA A 242 13.18 3.40 -5.19
N GLY A 243 12.53 3.05 -6.30
CA GLY A 243 13.01 2.00 -7.20
C GLY A 243 14.38 2.29 -7.80
N LEU A 244 14.56 3.51 -8.33
CA LEU A 244 15.84 3.95 -8.90
C LEU A 244 16.97 3.87 -7.87
N GLU A 245 16.71 4.35 -6.66
CA GLU A 245 17.66 4.31 -5.55
C GLU A 245 17.99 2.87 -5.12
N ALA A 246 17.01 1.98 -5.02
CA ALA A 246 17.24 0.58 -4.64
C ALA A 246 18.03 -0.18 -5.73
N MET A 247 17.80 0.14 -7.01
CA MET A 247 18.55 -0.44 -8.12
C MET A 247 20.00 0.07 -8.20
N ARG A 248 20.22 1.35 -7.83
CA ARG A 248 21.56 1.90 -7.63
C ARG A 248 22.27 1.18 -6.49
N ASP A 249 21.61 1.04 -5.33
CA ASP A 249 22.15 0.33 -4.17
C ASP A 249 22.48 -1.14 -4.54
N ALA A 250 21.62 -1.82 -5.30
CA ALA A 250 21.86 -3.18 -5.81
C ALA A 250 23.04 -3.32 -6.79
N GLY A 251 23.62 -2.22 -7.27
CA GLY A 251 24.68 -2.23 -8.29
C GLY A 251 24.18 -2.57 -9.70
N LEU A 252 22.87 -2.59 -9.93
CA LEU A 252 22.26 -2.86 -11.24
C LEU A 252 22.42 -1.70 -12.22
N ILE A 253 22.45 -0.47 -11.69
CA ILE A 253 22.61 0.76 -12.46
C ILE A 253 23.84 1.50 -11.93
N LYS A 254 24.83 1.71 -12.80
CA LYS A 254 26.04 2.47 -12.49
C LYS A 254 25.92 3.89 -13.04
N LEU A 255 25.62 4.85 -12.18
CA LEU A 255 25.59 6.27 -12.55
C LEU A 255 27.03 6.77 -12.74
N LYS A 256 27.26 7.60 -13.77
CA LYS A 256 28.57 8.26 -13.93
C LYS A 256 28.79 9.26 -12.77
N PRO A 257 30.03 9.40 -12.24
CA PRO A 257 30.33 10.28 -11.09
C PRO A 257 29.90 11.74 -11.27
N GLU A 258 29.91 12.24 -12.51
CA GLU A 258 29.50 13.60 -12.88
C GLU A 258 27.99 13.87 -12.71
N LEU A 259 27.20 12.82 -12.50
CA LEU A 259 25.75 12.84 -12.31
C LEU A 259 25.32 12.53 -10.87
N SER A 260 26.24 12.05 -10.03
CA SER A 260 25.95 11.71 -8.63
C SER A 260 26.05 12.89 -7.66
N ALA A 261 26.65 14.00 -8.07
CA ALA A 261 26.81 15.21 -7.27
C ALA A 261 26.13 16.38 -8.00
N HIS A 262 24.85 16.63 -7.68
CA HIS A 262 24.01 17.70 -8.22
C HIS A 262 23.77 17.62 -9.74
N VAL A 263 22.54 17.26 -10.12
CA VAL A 263 22.07 17.18 -11.51
C VAL A 263 21.99 18.59 -12.12
N ASN A 264 23.13 19.10 -12.59
CA ASN A 264 23.25 20.28 -13.45
C ASN A 264 24.11 19.99 -14.70
N SER A 265 24.41 18.71 -14.98
CA SER A 265 25.10 18.28 -16.19
C SER A 265 24.11 18.07 -17.34
N ALA A 266 24.43 18.59 -18.52
CA ALA A 266 23.64 18.44 -19.75
C ALA A 266 23.51 16.97 -20.22
N ALA A 267 24.32 16.05 -19.68
CA ALA A 267 24.20 14.62 -19.91
C ALA A 267 23.29 13.99 -18.83
N ARG A 268 22.08 13.56 -19.21
CA ARG A 268 21.15 12.91 -18.28
C ARG A 268 21.67 11.52 -17.84
N PRO A 269 21.42 11.08 -16.60
CA PRO A 269 21.81 9.73 -16.18
C PRO A 269 20.97 8.70 -16.92
N ALA A 270 21.64 7.72 -17.53
CA ALA A 270 20.97 6.55 -18.08
C ALA A 270 20.63 5.60 -16.93
N TRP A 271 19.38 5.61 -16.49
CA TRP A 271 18.83 4.66 -15.51
C TRP A 271 18.52 3.29 -16.12
N GLU A 272 19.04 3.00 -17.30
CA GLU A 272 18.71 1.77 -18.02
C GLU A 272 19.45 0.57 -17.47
N LEU A 273 18.74 -0.55 -17.35
CA LEU A 273 19.35 -1.85 -17.11
C LEU A 273 20.23 -2.29 -18.29
N PRO A 274 21.29 -3.07 -18.02
CA PRO A 274 21.98 -3.83 -19.05
C PRO A 274 20.99 -4.66 -19.88
N GLU A 275 21.22 -4.76 -21.19
CA GLU A 275 20.26 -5.41 -22.12
C GLU A 275 19.89 -6.83 -21.70
N HIS A 276 20.88 -7.64 -21.33
CA HIS A 276 20.69 -9.02 -20.87
C HIS A 276 19.83 -9.15 -19.59
N MET A 277 19.65 -8.06 -18.84
CA MET A 277 18.84 -8.04 -17.62
C MET A 277 17.39 -7.61 -17.88
N ARG A 278 17.07 -7.02 -19.03
CA ARG A 278 15.78 -6.33 -19.23
C ARG A 278 14.59 -7.27 -19.15
N ASP A 279 14.65 -8.41 -19.83
CA ASP A 279 13.55 -9.39 -19.91
C ASP A 279 13.26 -10.12 -18.60
N GLU A 280 14.27 -10.22 -17.74
CA GLU A 280 14.19 -10.99 -16.50
C GLU A 280 14.01 -10.09 -15.26
N THR A 281 13.72 -8.79 -15.46
CA THR A 281 13.42 -7.86 -14.38
C THR A 281 11.93 -7.55 -14.35
N GLY A 282 11.26 -8.02 -13.30
CA GLY A 282 9.89 -7.61 -12.99
C GLY A 282 9.84 -6.37 -12.09
N VAL A 283 8.68 -5.72 -12.04
CA VAL A 283 8.40 -4.59 -11.16
C VAL A 283 7.05 -4.77 -10.47
N ILE A 284 7.02 -4.65 -9.14
CA ILE A 284 5.78 -4.66 -8.36
C ILE A 284 5.67 -3.32 -7.63
N PHE A 285 4.57 -2.61 -7.84
CA PHE A 285 4.24 -1.41 -7.08
C PHE A 285 3.17 -1.72 -6.02
N ALA A 286 3.42 -1.33 -4.77
CA ALA A 286 2.44 -1.38 -3.70
C ALA A 286 2.04 0.04 -3.25
N ALA A 287 0.74 0.31 -3.15
CA ALA A 287 0.22 1.53 -2.53
C ALA A 287 -1.20 1.31 -2.01
N SER A 288 -1.54 1.95 -0.89
CA SER A 288 -2.90 1.93 -0.35
C SER A 288 -3.79 2.97 -1.02
N PHE A 289 -3.22 4.13 -1.34
CA PHE A 289 -3.96 5.30 -1.84
C PHE A 289 -3.36 5.87 -3.15
N PRO A 290 -3.15 5.06 -4.20
CA PRO A 290 -2.59 5.55 -5.46
C PRO A 290 -3.52 6.58 -6.13
N ALA A 291 -2.95 7.58 -6.81
CA ALA A 291 -3.64 8.61 -7.61
C ALA A 291 -4.58 9.59 -6.88
N LEU A 292 -4.86 9.38 -5.58
CA LEU A 292 -5.87 10.18 -4.89
C LEU A 292 -5.48 11.65 -4.76
N ASP A 293 -4.19 11.96 -4.63
CA ASP A 293 -3.70 13.34 -4.54
C ASP A 293 -4.08 14.12 -5.80
N SER A 294 -3.67 13.63 -6.98
CA SER A 294 -4.00 14.26 -8.27
C SER A 294 -5.51 14.34 -8.53
N MET A 295 -6.28 13.35 -8.09
CA MET A 295 -7.74 13.36 -8.22
C MET A 295 -8.38 14.46 -7.38
N ILE A 296 -8.01 14.57 -6.10
CA ILE A 296 -8.56 15.57 -5.19
C ILE A 296 -8.13 16.97 -5.61
N GLU A 297 -6.88 17.15 -6.04
CA GLU A 297 -6.38 18.42 -6.56
C GLU A 297 -7.24 18.89 -7.75
N GLU A 298 -7.41 18.05 -8.78
CA GLU A 298 -8.16 18.44 -9.99
C GLU A 298 -9.64 18.71 -9.69
N LEU A 299 -10.28 17.87 -8.87
CA LEU A 299 -11.67 18.10 -8.44
C LEU A 299 -11.79 19.40 -7.66
N SER A 300 -10.82 19.71 -6.79
CA SER A 300 -10.82 20.96 -6.02
C SER A 300 -10.68 22.17 -6.93
N ARG A 301 -9.80 22.13 -7.95
CA ARG A 301 -9.69 23.21 -8.95
C ARG A 301 -11.00 23.40 -9.72
N ALA A 302 -11.60 22.31 -10.19
CA ALA A 302 -12.85 22.34 -10.95
C ALA A 302 -14.02 22.90 -10.12
N MET A 303 -14.15 22.44 -8.86
CA MET A 303 -15.20 22.91 -7.95
C MET A 303 -15.02 24.37 -7.57
N ALA A 304 -13.79 24.80 -7.25
CA ALA A 304 -13.49 26.19 -6.93
C ALA A 304 -13.88 27.11 -8.09
N ALA A 305 -13.48 26.77 -9.32
CA ALA A 305 -13.85 27.53 -10.51
C ALA A 305 -15.37 27.56 -10.73
N SER A 306 -16.07 26.43 -10.56
CA SER A 306 -17.53 26.39 -10.69
C SER A 306 -18.25 27.27 -9.66
N LEU A 307 -17.75 27.32 -8.41
CA LEU A 307 -18.31 28.14 -7.35
C LEU A 307 -18.07 29.63 -7.62
N HIS A 308 -16.84 30.00 -7.96
CA HIS A 308 -16.51 31.39 -8.32
C HIS A 308 -17.32 31.87 -9.53
N GLN A 309 -17.53 31.01 -10.52
CA GLN A 309 -18.37 31.33 -11.66
C GLN A 309 -19.84 31.52 -11.25
N ALA A 310 -20.37 30.66 -10.37
CA ALA A 310 -21.73 30.77 -9.87
C ALA A 310 -21.94 32.04 -9.03
N GLU A 311 -21.00 32.37 -8.15
CA GLU A 311 -21.00 33.61 -7.35
C GLU A 311 -20.95 34.86 -8.24
N ALA A 312 -20.06 34.86 -9.23
CA ALA A 312 -19.95 35.96 -10.18
C ALA A 312 -21.26 36.12 -11.00
N THR A 313 -21.84 35.00 -11.45
CA THR A 313 -23.11 35.00 -12.19
C THR A 313 -24.27 35.50 -11.33
N ALA A 314 -24.37 35.04 -10.09
CA ALA A 314 -25.41 35.46 -9.16
C ALA A 314 -25.28 36.96 -8.80
N ARG A 315 -24.06 37.44 -8.57
CA ARG A 315 -23.79 38.87 -8.33
C ARG A 315 -24.21 39.71 -9.53
N LEU A 316 -23.84 39.29 -10.75
CA LEU A 316 -24.23 40.00 -11.97
C LEU A 316 -25.74 39.99 -12.18
N GLN A 317 -26.41 38.86 -11.95
CA GLN A 317 -27.87 38.77 -12.01
C GLN A 317 -28.54 39.73 -11.01
N PHE A 318 -28.08 39.74 -9.76
CA PHE A 318 -28.60 40.64 -8.74
C PHE A 318 -28.42 42.12 -9.14
N LEU A 319 -27.25 42.49 -9.66
CA LEU A 319 -26.99 43.86 -10.13
C LEU A 319 -27.89 44.23 -11.32
N ARG A 320 -28.19 43.29 -12.23
CA ARG A 320 -29.11 43.52 -13.36
C ARG A 320 -30.55 43.70 -12.88
N GLU A 321 -31.02 42.84 -11.97
CA GLU A 321 -32.35 42.97 -11.36
C GLU A 321 -32.49 44.30 -10.61
N LEU A 322 -31.46 44.72 -9.87
CA LEU A 322 -31.45 46.01 -9.18
C LEU A 322 -31.48 47.18 -10.19
N HIS A 323 -30.75 47.08 -11.30
CA HIS A 323 -30.75 48.08 -12.38
C HIS A 323 -32.14 48.20 -13.02
N GLU A 324 -32.78 47.08 -13.35
CA GLU A 324 -34.15 47.06 -13.89
C GLU A 324 -35.17 47.67 -12.92
N LEU A 325 -35.09 47.33 -11.63
CA LEU A 325 -35.97 47.92 -10.60
C LEU A 325 -35.73 49.42 -10.43
N SER A 326 -34.47 49.87 -10.53
CA SER A 326 -34.12 51.29 -10.41
C SER A 326 -34.61 52.13 -11.59
N ALA A 327 -34.80 51.54 -12.77
CA ALA A 327 -35.26 52.24 -13.97
C ALA A 327 -36.70 52.80 -13.85
N GLY A 328 -37.52 52.24 -12.94
CA GLY A 328 -38.88 52.72 -12.64
C GLY A 328 -38.95 53.75 -11.51
N TRP A 329 -37.82 54.12 -10.90
CA TRP A 329 -37.80 54.99 -9.73
C TRP A 329 -37.78 56.47 -10.14
N THR A 330 -38.90 57.18 -9.95
CA THR A 330 -39.06 58.58 -10.33
C THR A 330 -38.78 59.58 -9.21
N GLY A 331 -38.43 59.11 -8.00
CA GLY A 331 -38.18 59.92 -6.80
C GLY A 331 -39.45 60.62 -6.28
N GLU A 332 -39.92 60.28 -5.09
CA GLU A 332 -40.79 61.20 -4.33
C GLU A 332 -39.92 62.12 -3.47
N GLU A 333 -40.12 63.43 -3.63
CA GLU A 333 -39.52 64.46 -2.79
C GLU A 333 -40.07 64.36 -1.36
N GLY A 334 -39.35 63.67 -0.48
CA GLY A 334 -39.70 63.69 0.93
C GLY A 334 -39.01 62.60 1.74
N VAL A 335 -38.04 63.04 2.55
CA VAL A 335 -37.33 62.29 3.60
C VAL A 335 -36.05 61.56 3.14
N GLY A 336 -34.91 62.28 3.19
CA GLY A 336 -33.56 61.70 3.24
C GLY A 336 -32.64 62.07 2.08
N GLU A 337 -31.34 62.26 2.36
CA GLU A 337 -30.26 62.39 1.37
C GLU A 337 -30.15 61.09 0.56
N HIS A 338 -30.92 60.95 -0.51
CA HIS A 338 -30.84 59.83 -1.44
C HIS A 338 -30.15 60.29 -2.74
N PRO A 339 -29.22 59.48 -3.30
CA PRO A 339 -28.56 59.82 -4.55
C PRO A 339 -29.59 59.94 -5.68
N PRO A 340 -29.44 60.90 -6.61
CA PRO A 340 -30.35 61.03 -7.73
C PRO A 340 -30.39 59.74 -8.58
N PRO A 341 -31.54 59.37 -9.18
CA PRO A 341 -31.69 58.14 -9.96
C PRO A 341 -30.62 57.94 -11.04
N SER A 342 -30.12 59.04 -11.63
CA SER A 342 -29.02 59.01 -12.61
C SER A 342 -27.68 58.57 -12.04
N GLU A 343 -27.37 58.94 -10.79
CA GLU A 343 -26.13 58.52 -10.12
C GLU A 343 -26.17 57.04 -9.74
N LEU A 344 -27.34 56.55 -9.29
CA LEU A 344 -27.54 55.14 -9.01
C LEU A 344 -27.42 54.27 -10.27
N SER A 345 -28.03 54.70 -11.40
CA SER A 345 -27.92 53.99 -12.68
C SER A 345 -26.47 53.93 -13.17
N ALA A 346 -25.75 55.07 -13.14
CA ALA A 346 -24.36 55.12 -13.57
C ALA A 346 -23.45 54.26 -12.68
N TRP A 347 -23.70 54.23 -11.37
CA TRP A 347 -22.99 53.34 -10.45
C TRP A 347 -23.27 51.86 -10.74
N LEU A 348 -24.52 51.48 -11.00
CA LEU A 348 -24.90 50.11 -11.33
C LEU A 348 -24.29 49.62 -12.64
N GLU A 349 -24.29 50.46 -13.67
CA GLU A 349 -23.62 50.17 -14.95
C GLU A 349 -22.12 49.96 -14.77
N ALA A 350 -21.46 50.81 -13.96
CA ALA A 350 -20.04 50.66 -13.65
C ALA A 350 -19.75 49.37 -12.87
N GLU A 351 -20.59 48.99 -11.90
CA GLU A 351 -20.43 47.75 -11.14
C GLU A 351 -20.74 46.50 -11.96
N LEU A 352 -21.71 46.56 -12.89
CA LEU A 352 -21.97 45.50 -13.86
C LEU A 352 -20.77 45.27 -14.76
N ALA A 353 -20.20 46.33 -15.34
CA ALA A 353 -19.01 46.22 -16.18
C ALA A 353 -17.81 45.61 -15.44
N LYS A 354 -17.55 46.06 -14.20
CA LYS A 354 -16.51 45.47 -13.35
C LYS A 354 -16.79 44.00 -13.03
N GLY A 355 -18.05 43.67 -12.76
CA GLY A 355 -18.48 42.31 -12.47
C GLY A 355 -18.31 41.38 -13.67
N GLU A 356 -18.59 41.86 -14.88
CA GLU A 356 -18.44 41.10 -16.13
C GLU A 356 -16.97 40.84 -16.45
N GLU A 357 -16.12 41.85 -16.26
CA GLU A 357 -14.66 41.71 -16.38
C GLU A 357 -14.10 40.71 -15.35
N ALA A 358 -14.53 40.81 -14.09
CA ALA A 358 -14.13 39.88 -13.04
C ALA A 358 -14.64 38.45 -13.31
N ALA A 359 -15.87 38.28 -13.78
CA ALA A 359 -16.43 36.99 -14.17
C ALA A 359 -15.67 36.38 -15.36
N ALA A 360 -15.29 37.19 -16.34
CA ALA A 360 -14.47 36.76 -17.47
C ALA A 360 -13.05 36.36 -17.03
N ALA A 361 -12.45 37.07 -16.06
CA ALA A 361 -11.17 36.69 -15.47
C ALA A 361 -11.25 35.38 -14.65
N LEU A 362 -12.42 35.06 -14.10
CA LEU A 362 -12.69 33.81 -13.38
C LEU A 362 -13.02 32.61 -14.29
N ALA A 363 -13.20 32.84 -15.60
CA ALA A 363 -13.65 31.82 -16.57
C ALA A 363 -12.63 30.70 -16.88
N GLY A 364 -11.56 30.56 -16.10
CA GLY A 364 -10.36 29.83 -16.51
C GLY A 364 -10.11 28.49 -15.85
N TYR A 365 -11.12 27.62 -15.63
CA TYR A 365 -10.79 26.21 -15.40
C TYR A 365 -10.47 25.53 -16.72
N GLU A 366 -9.20 25.16 -16.89
CA GLU A 366 -8.78 24.25 -17.96
C GLU A 366 -8.55 22.85 -17.38
N TYR A 367 -9.25 21.87 -17.97
CA TYR A 367 -9.08 20.46 -17.64
C TYR A 367 -7.65 20.02 -17.91
N ASN A 368 -7.01 19.41 -16.92
CA ASN A 368 -5.66 18.87 -17.09
C ASN A 368 -5.68 17.67 -18.04
N ARG A 369 -5.27 17.87 -19.30
CA ARG A 369 -5.20 16.80 -20.30
C ARG A 369 -4.33 15.60 -19.92
N LYS A 370 -3.44 15.74 -18.92
CA LYS A 370 -2.59 14.67 -18.38
C LYS A 370 -3.23 13.92 -17.21
N LEU A 371 -4.40 14.35 -16.74
CA LEU A 371 -5.07 13.76 -15.57
C LEU A 371 -5.24 12.25 -15.73
N LEU A 372 -5.62 11.76 -16.92
CA LEU A 372 -5.77 10.33 -17.15
C LEU A 372 -4.50 9.55 -16.80
N PHE A 373 -3.32 10.05 -17.19
CA PHE A 373 -2.05 9.40 -16.87
C PHE A 373 -1.71 9.48 -15.37
N LYS A 374 -2.11 10.57 -14.69
CA LYS A 374 -1.97 10.71 -13.24
C LYS A 374 -2.89 9.78 -12.45
N LEU A 375 -4.04 9.41 -13.01
CA LEU A 375 -5.03 8.53 -12.38
C LEU A 375 -4.79 7.04 -12.64
N LEU A 376 -4.17 6.71 -13.77
CA LEU A 376 -3.75 5.34 -14.06
C LEU A 376 -2.61 4.96 -13.11
N VAL A 377 -2.76 3.83 -12.43
CA VAL A 377 -1.74 3.34 -11.50
C VAL A 377 -0.52 2.85 -12.28
N MET A 378 0.47 3.74 -12.43
CA MET A 378 1.55 3.55 -13.40
C MET A 378 2.96 3.60 -12.81
N ALA A 379 3.16 3.74 -11.50
CA ALA A 379 4.52 3.83 -10.94
C ALA A 379 5.42 2.64 -11.32
N ASN A 380 4.86 1.43 -11.30
CA ASN A 380 5.48 0.19 -11.78
C ASN A 380 5.83 0.24 -13.28
N SER A 381 4.93 0.70 -14.13
CA SER A 381 5.15 0.79 -15.57
C SER A 381 6.12 1.90 -15.95
N GLN A 382 6.08 3.02 -15.24
CA GLN A 382 6.97 4.18 -15.43
C GLN A 382 8.38 3.88 -14.97
N LEU A 383 8.56 3.21 -13.83
CA LEU A 383 9.88 2.69 -13.45
C LEU A 383 10.40 1.74 -14.53
N ALA A 384 9.57 0.80 -15.00
CA ALA A 384 9.96 -0.13 -16.06
C ALA A 384 10.34 0.57 -17.37
N GLU A 385 9.63 1.63 -17.77
CA GLU A 385 9.96 2.45 -18.94
C GLU A 385 11.32 3.15 -18.78
N ILE A 386 11.58 3.71 -17.60
CA ILE A 386 12.83 4.42 -17.29
C ILE A 386 14.01 3.44 -17.31
N VAL A 387 13.85 2.26 -16.71
CA VAL A 387 14.95 1.29 -16.56
C VAL A 387 14.99 0.23 -17.67
N LYS A 388 14.05 0.29 -18.62
CA LYS A 388 13.86 -0.67 -19.72
C LYS A 388 13.58 -2.11 -19.27
N ALA A 389 12.96 -2.29 -18.10
CA ALA A 389 12.53 -3.61 -17.64
C ALA A 389 11.33 -4.11 -18.46
N ARG A 390 11.36 -5.39 -18.86
CA ARG A 390 10.35 -6.05 -19.70
C ARG A 390 9.74 -7.31 -19.07
N GLY A 391 10.15 -7.65 -17.84
CA GLY A 391 9.58 -8.77 -17.09
C GLY A 391 8.19 -8.47 -16.52
N PRO A 392 7.64 -9.38 -15.68
CA PRO A 392 6.31 -9.24 -15.11
C PRO A 392 6.13 -7.91 -14.36
N ASN A 393 5.00 -7.25 -14.57
CA ASN A 393 4.79 -5.89 -14.08
C ASN A 393 3.34 -5.72 -13.58
N LEU A 394 3.15 -5.35 -12.31
CA LEU A 394 1.81 -5.04 -11.78
C LEU A 394 1.82 -4.12 -10.56
N HIS A 395 0.63 -3.67 -10.18
CA HIS A 395 0.35 -3.00 -8.92
C HIS A 395 -0.46 -3.90 -7.98
N ILE A 396 -0.18 -3.84 -6.69
CA ILE A 396 -0.97 -4.50 -5.63
C ILE A 396 -1.40 -3.51 -4.55
N ASN A 397 -2.52 -3.82 -3.90
CA ASN A 397 -2.96 -3.12 -2.70
C ASN A 397 -3.41 -4.16 -1.66
N ALA A 398 -2.60 -4.33 -0.62
CA ALA A 398 -2.91 -5.12 0.56
C ALA A 398 -3.03 -4.23 1.81
N ALA A 399 -3.52 -3.00 1.61
CA ALA A 399 -3.49 -1.92 2.59
C ALA A 399 -2.09 -1.81 3.22
N CYS A 400 -2.02 -1.81 4.55
CA CYS A 400 -0.80 -1.62 5.31
C CYS A 400 0.21 -2.79 5.20
N ALA A 401 -0.19 -3.91 4.58
CA ALA A 401 0.69 -5.04 4.27
C ALA A 401 1.22 -5.00 2.82
N GLY A 402 1.02 -3.88 2.10
CA GLY A 402 1.35 -3.72 0.68
C GLY A 402 2.76 -4.14 0.30
N THR A 403 3.79 -3.47 0.81
CA THR A 403 5.20 -3.82 0.49
C THR A 403 5.50 -5.28 0.81
N THR A 404 5.09 -5.76 1.99
CA THR A 404 5.39 -7.13 2.43
C THR A 404 4.68 -8.18 1.56
N ALA A 405 3.44 -7.92 1.13
CA ALA A 405 2.72 -8.77 0.19
C ALA A 405 3.40 -8.78 -1.20
N ALA A 406 3.98 -7.65 -1.63
CA ALA A 406 4.73 -7.56 -2.88
C ALA A 406 6.00 -8.42 -2.83
N ILE A 407 6.65 -8.53 -1.67
CA ILE A 407 7.79 -9.44 -1.46
C ILE A 407 7.35 -10.90 -1.62
N SER A 408 6.23 -11.29 -1.01
CA SER A 408 5.67 -12.64 -1.18
C SER A 408 5.38 -12.96 -2.65
N LEU A 409 4.75 -12.03 -3.38
CA LEU A 409 4.45 -12.20 -4.79
C LEU A 409 5.70 -12.22 -5.68
N ALA A 410 6.70 -11.40 -5.35
CA ALA A 410 8.00 -11.41 -6.02
C ALA A 410 8.67 -12.78 -5.88
N MET A 411 8.60 -13.38 -4.69
CA MET A 411 9.11 -14.73 -4.46
C MET A 411 8.39 -15.75 -5.33
N ASP A 412 7.06 -15.69 -5.42
CA ASP A 412 6.30 -16.60 -6.28
C ASP A 412 6.69 -16.47 -7.75
N TRP A 413 6.85 -15.23 -8.24
CA TRP A 413 7.29 -14.98 -9.61
C TRP A 413 8.66 -15.58 -9.91
N MET A 414 9.61 -15.38 -9.01
CA MET A 414 10.96 -15.93 -9.15
C MET A 414 10.95 -17.45 -9.01
N ARG A 415 10.31 -18.03 -8.00
CA ARG A 415 10.22 -19.50 -7.85
C ARG A 415 9.58 -20.17 -9.06
N CYS A 416 8.57 -19.53 -9.65
CA CYS A 416 7.91 -19.98 -10.88
C CYS A 416 8.68 -19.71 -12.18
N GLY A 417 9.88 -19.14 -12.14
CA GLY A 417 10.67 -18.92 -13.35
C GLY A 417 10.24 -17.73 -14.22
N LYS A 418 9.34 -16.89 -13.74
CA LYS A 418 8.79 -15.78 -14.55
C LYS A 418 9.79 -14.65 -14.76
N CYS A 419 10.74 -14.52 -13.84
CA CYS A 419 11.81 -13.54 -13.87
C CYS A 419 12.90 -13.96 -12.87
N ARG A 420 14.10 -13.42 -13.02
CA ARG A 420 15.20 -13.65 -12.08
C ARG A 420 15.29 -12.58 -11.00
N ARG A 421 14.69 -11.41 -11.25
CA ARG A 421 14.84 -10.22 -10.42
C ARG A 421 13.52 -9.47 -10.37
N VAL A 422 13.17 -8.96 -9.20
CA VAL A 422 11.98 -8.12 -9.01
C VAL A 422 12.37 -6.87 -8.24
N VAL A 423 11.98 -5.72 -8.78
CA VAL A 423 12.05 -4.44 -8.07
C VAL A 423 10.69 -4.19 -7.43
N VAL A 424 10.64 -4.31 -6.11
CA VAL A 424 9.48 -3.94 -5.31
C VAL A 424 9.60 -2.46 -4.96
N ILE A 425 8.60 -1.67 -5.33
CA ILE A 425 8.50 -0.25 -4.96
C ILE A 425 7.20 -0.01 -4.22
N SER A 426 7.23 0.91 -3.25
CA SER A 426 6.04 1.32 -2.52
C SER A 426 6.14 2.78 -2.13
N ALA A 427 5.01 3.47 -2.19
CA ALA A 427 4.87 4.83 -1.71
C ALA A 427 3.41 5.10 -1.31
N ASP A 428 3.23 5.94 -0.31
CA ASP A 428 1.93 6.49 0.09
C ASP A 428 2.18 7.85 0.77
N ASN A 429 1.29 8.81 0.51
CA ASN A 429 1.35 10.14 1.13
C ASN A 429 -0.02 10.59 1.69
N PRO A 430 -0.65 9.81 2.58
CA PRO A 430 -1.98 10.15 3.13
C PRO A 430 -1.96 11.40 4.01
N SER A 431 -0.77 11.91 4.37
CA SER A 431 -0.57 13.14 5.12
C SER A 431 -0.32 14.37 4.24
N SER A 432 -0.48 14.25 2.92
CA SER A 432 -0.47 15.39 1.99
C SER A 432 -1.57 16.40 2.32
N GLU A 433 -1.44 17.61 1.80
CA GLU A 433 -2.45 18.66 1.99
C GLU A 433 -3.81 18.28 1.41
N HIS A 434 -3.82 17.51 0.33
CA HIS A 434 -5.06 17.04 -0.30
C HIS A 434 -5.65 15.85 0.44
N LEU A 435 -4.84 14.89 0.91
CA LEU A 435 -5.36 13.66 1.51
C LEU A 435 -5.63 13.77 3.00
N MET A 436 -4.89 14.59 3.75
CA MET A 436 -5.09 14.72 5.21
C MET A 436 -6.54 15.08 5.59
N PRO A 437 -7.22 16.04 4.91
CA PRO A 437 -8.60 16.38 5.20
C PRO A 437 -9.61 15.27 4.86
N TRP A 438 -9.26 14.25 4.10
CA TRP A 438 -10.20 13.20 3.67
C TRP A 438 -9.84 11.83 4.24
N VAL A 439 -8.62 11.36 3.95
CA VAL A 439 -8.08 10.09 4.42
C VAL A 439 -7.75 10.17 5.91
N GLY A 440 -7.05 11.23 6.34
CA GLY A 440 -6.70 11.44 7.75
C GLY A 440 -7.92 11.50 8.65
N ILE A 441 -8.86 12.39 8.34
CA ILE A 441 -10.10 12.50 9.12
C ILE A 441 -10.96 11.22 9.05
N GLY A 442 -10.88 10.45 7.97
CA GLY A 442 -11.53 9.15 7.86
C GLY A 442 -11.03 8.15 8.90
N PHE A 443 -9.71 8.08 9.13
CA PHE A 443 -9.15 7.26 10.21
C PHE A 443 -9.56 7.74 11.60
N LEU A 444 -9.70 9.05 11.77
CA LEU A 444 -10.24 9.60 13.00
C LEU A 444 -11.72 9.22 13.20
N ALA A 445 -12.54 9.28 12.15
CA ALA A 445 -13.95 8.88 12.19
C ALA A 445 -14.12 7.41 12.58
N LEU A 446 -13.18 6.55 12.17
CA LEU A 446 -13.11 5.13 12.54
C LEU A 446 -12.58 4.89 13.97
N GLY A 447 -12.12 5.93 14.67
CA GLY A 447 -11.50 5.81 15.99
C GLY A 447 -10.10 5.20 15.95
N ALA A 448 -9.43 5.21 14.79
CA ALA A 448 -8.11 4.62 14.59
C ALA A 448 -6.97 5.61 14.82
N ALA A 449 -7.20 6.91 14.62
CA ALA A 449 -6.16 7.94 14.71
C ALA A 449 -6.07 8.59 16.10
N SER A 450 -4.85 9.00 16.48
CA SER A 450 -4.62 9.82 17.67
C SER A 450 -4.88 11.30 17.39
N ILE A 451 -5.36 12.02 18.41
CA ILE A 451 -5.58 13.48 18.41
C ILE A 451 -4.65 14.19 19.41
N LYS A 452 -3.69 13.47 20.00
CA LYS A 452 -2.79 14.05 21.00
C LYS A 452 -1.81 15.04 20.32
N PRO A 453 -1.59 16.23 20.90
CA PRO A 453 -0.79 17.28 20.27
C PRO A 453 0.73 17.12 20.45
N GLU A 454 1.15 16.22 21.34
CA GLU A 454 2.56 16.02 21.68
C GLU A 454 3.01 14.59 21.34
N VAL A 455 4.16 14.47 20.67
CA VAL A 455 4.67 13.20 20.11
C VAL A 455 4.79 12.12 21.19
N GLY A 456 5.36 12.46 22.36
CA GLY A 456 5.55 11.53 23.48
C GLY A 456 4.25 11.03 24.14
N GLN A 457 3.09 11.53 23.70
CA GLN A 457 1.77 11.07 24.14
C GLN A 457 0.96 10.41 23.02
N ALA A 458 1.41 10.52 21.77
CA ALA A 458 0.68 10.08 20.59
C ALA A 458 1.35 8.86 19.94
N ALA A 459 2.67 8.92 19.74
CA ALA A 459 3.45 7.93 19.05
C ALA A 459 4.00 6.89 20.03
N LEU A 460 3.15 5.95 20.44
CA LEU A 460 3.34 5.11 21.63
C LEU A 460 3.44 3.59 21.30
N PRO A 461 4.43 3.10 20.53
CA PRO A 461 4.59 1.66 20.28
C PRO A 461 4.69 0.86 21.57
N PHE A 462 3.89 -0.20 21.68
CA PHE A 462 3.88 -1.16 22.80
C PHE A 462 3.57 -0.59 24.20
N ASP A 463 3.36 0.72 24.34
CA ASP A 463 3.09 1.38 25.63
C ASP A 463 1.63 1.23 26.04
N LYS A 464 1.34 1.02 27.32
CA LYS A 464 -0.04 0.88 27.83
C LYS A 464 -0.97 2.06 27.45
N ARG A 465 -0.41 3.26 27.26
CA ARG A 465 -1.13 4.52 26.98
C ARG A 465 -1.51 4.72 25.51
N ARG A 466 -1.30 3.71 24.65
CA ARG A 466 -1.68 3.68 23.22
C ARG A 466 -3.11 4.16 22.97
N ASN A 467 -3.26 5.10 22.04
CA ASN A 467 -4.51 5.84 21.84
C ASN A 467 -4.87 6.10 20.36
N GLY A 468 -4.22 5.41 19.44
CA GLY A 468 -4.44 5.53 18.00
C GLY A 468 -3.16 5.84 17.24
N MET A 469 -3.18 5.55 15.95
CA MET A 469 -2.05 5.76 15.06
C MET A 469 -1.90 7.23 14.67
N LEU A 470 -0.69 7.57 14.22
CA LEU A 470 -0.43 8.81 13.50
C LEU A 470 -0.18 8.49 12.02
N LEU A 471 -0.67 9.35 11.13
CA LEU A 471 -0.40 9.18 9.71
C LEU A 471 1.06 9.52 9.41
N GLY A 472 1.65 8.71 8.55
CA GLY A 472 2.96 8.96 7.95
C GLY A 472 2.89 8.93 6.44
N ALA A 473 4.01 9.25 5.81
CA ALA A 473 4.20 9.24 4.37
C ALA A 473 5.64 8.85 4.05
N GLY A 474 5.87 8.37 2.84
CA GLY A 474 7.22 8.08 2.34
C GLY A 474 7.23 7.05 1.23
N ALA A 475 8.38 6.40 1.05
CA ALA A 475 8.54 5.37 0.03
C ALA A 475 9.66 4.37 0.39
N VAL A 476 9.57 3.16 -0.15
CA VAL A 476 10.60 2.13 -0.06
C VAL A 476 10.80 1.43 -1.38
N GLY A 477 12.04 1.04 -1.65
CA GLY A 477 12.41 0.20 -2.78
C GLY A 477 13.23 -0.99 -2.30
N MET A 478 13.01 -2.16 -2.89
CA MET A 478 13.77 -3.36 -2.62
C MET A 478 14.03 -4.12 -3.93
N VAL A 479 15.26 -4.59 -4.11
CA VAL A 479 15.63 -5.44 -5.25
C VAL A 479 15.87 -6.85 -4.75
N LEU A 480 14.99 -7.76 -5.15
CA LEU A 480 15.11 -9.19 -4.89
C LEU A 480 15.65 -9.89 -6.13
N GLN A 481 16.56 -10.84 -5.93
CA GLN A 481 17.19 -11.61 -7.00
C GLN A 481 17.25 -13.09 -6.62
N VAL A 482 17.21 -13.97 -7.61
CA VAL A 482 17.59 -15.37 -7.44
C VAL A 482 19.12 -15.47 -7.44
N ASP A 483 19.68 -15.99 -6.34
CA ASP A 483 21.07 -16.39 -6.24
C ASP A 483 21.22 -17.87 -6.63
N GLU A 484 21.84 -18.12 -7.79
CA GLU A 484 22.16 -19.45 -8.28
C GLU A 484 23.65 -19.80 -8.15
N GLY A 485 24.47 -18.95 -7.50
CA GLY A 485 25.91 -19.15 -7.31
C GLY A 485 26.83 -18.00 -7.76
N LEU A 486 28.10 -18.09 -7.34
CA LEU A 486 29.12 -17.05 -7.07
C LEU A 486 29.49 -15.98 -8.12
N ASP A 487 28.89 -15.92 -9.31
CA ASP A 487 29.25 -14.91 -10.34
C ASP A 487 28.05 -14.12 -10.93
N ALA A 488 26.82 -14.36 -10.47
CA ALA A 488 25.61 -13.77 -11.10
C ALA A 488 25.13 -12.43 -10.51
N LEU A 489 25.52 -12.10 -9.27
CA LEU A 489 25.02 -10.91 -8.56
C LEU A 489 25.98 -9.72 -8.71
N PRO A 490 25.47 -8.50 -8.99
CA PRO A 490 26.33 -7.31 -9.11
C PRO A 490 27.05 -6.91 -7.82
N ARG A 491 26.55 -7.35 -6.65
CA ARG A 491 27.15 -7.15 -5.34
C ARG A 491 26.70 -8.25 -4.35
N PRO A 492 27.38 -8.41 -3.20
CA PRO A 492 26.95 -9.34 -2.16
C PRO A 492 25.52 -9.07 -1.67
N PRO A 493 24.74 -10.12 -1.35
CA PRO A 493 23.41 -9.96 -0.81
C PRO A 493 23.44 -9.30 0.58
N LEU A 494 22.40 -8.52 0.89
CA LEU A 494 22.19 -7.90 2.21
C LEU A 494 21.52 -8.87 3.20
N ALA A 495 20.66 -9.74 2.68
CA ALA A 495 19.96 -10.78 3.42
C ALA A 495 19.36 -11.82 2.44
N THR A 496 19.11 -13.03 2.93
CA THR A 496 18.31 -14.06 2.25
C THR A 496 16.87 -14.03 2.75
N VAL A 497 15.88 -14.14 1.87
CA VAL A 497 14.47 -14.30 2.22
C VAL A 497 14.16 -15.79 2.35
N LEU A 498 14.00 -16.28 3.58
CA LEU A 498 13.79 -17.71 3.84
C LEU A 498 12.37 -18.18 3.48
N CYS A 499 11.38 -17.37 3.85
CA CYS A 499 9.97 -17.64 3.62
C CYS A 499 9.14 -16.36 3.70
N ALA A 500 8.10 -16.26 2.88
CA ALA A 500 7.08 -15.23 2.95
C ALA A 500 5.70 -15.90 2.83
N ARG A 501 4.72 -15.42 3.59
CA ARG A 501 3.33 -15.87 3.50
C ARG A 501 2.40 -14.66 3.52
N HIS A 502 1.52 -14.55 2.53
CA HIS A 502 0.51 -13.50 2.43
C HIS A 502 -0.88 -14.11 2.30
N ASN A 503 -1.72 -13.94 3.33
CA ASN A 503 -3.05 -14.55 3.39
C ASN A 503 -4.10 -13.54 3.88
N ASN A 504 -5.37 -13.84 3.61
CA ASN A 504 -6.51 -13.08 4.13
C ASN A 504 -7.25 -13.90 5.21
N SER A 505 -7.51 -13.31 6.37
CA SER A 505 -8.20 -14.03 7.47
C SER A 505 -9.70 -14.16 7.30
N ALA A 506 -10.32 -13.51 6.30
CA ALA A 506 -11.76 -13.44 6.11
C ALA A 506 -12.53 -13.09 7.40
N PHE A 507 -11.96 -12.19 8.22
CA PHE A 507 -12.43 -11.96 9.60
C PHE A 507 -13.20 -10.65 9.74
N HIS A 508 -12.51 -9.51 9.58
CA HIS A 508 -13.12 -8.19 9.72
C HIS A 508 -12.40 -7.12 8.89
N ALA A 509 -13.13 -6.09 8.47
CA ALA A 509 -12.58 -5.02 7.64
C ALA A 509 -11.48 -4.21 8.36
N SER A 510 -11.53 -4.07 9.68
CA SER A 510 -10.58 -3.25 10.47
C SER A 510 -9.88 -3.97 11.62
N ALA A 511 -10.15 -5.26 11.82
CA ALA A 511 -9.57 -6.01 12.94
C ALA A 511 -8.75 -7.20 12.41
N ILE A 512 -7.71 -7.56 13.16
CA ILE A 512 -6.84 -8.69 12.84
C ILE A 512 -7.50 -9.97 13.35
N GLY A 513 -7.60 -10.97 12.47
CA GLY A 513 -8.00 -12.32 12.87
C GLY A 513 -6.86 -13.03 13.61
N THR A 514 -6.69 -12.78 14.91
CA THR A 514 -5.55 -13.25 15.72
C THR A 514 -5.31 -14.75 15.60
N ALA A 515 -6.36 -15.58 15.68
CA ALA A 515 -6.22 -17.04 15.56
C ALA A 515 -5.63 -17.46 14.20
N HIS A 516 -6.00 -16.77 13.11
CA HIS A 516 -5.44 -17.00 11.79
C HIS A 516 -4.01 -16.50 11.69
N ALA A 517 -3.69 -15.33 12.25
CA ALA A 517 -2.32 -14.83 12.31
C ALA A 517 -1.38 -15.80 13.05
N CYS A 518 -1.80 -16.38 14.18
CA CYS A 518 -1.06 -17.43 14.87
C CYS A 518 -0.79 -18.64 13.96
N LYS A 519 -1.83 -19.10 13.24
CA LYS A 519 -1.73 -20.23 12.31
C LYS A 519 -0.77 -19.95 11.16
N GLU A 520 -0.80 -18.75 10.58
CA GLU A 520 0.08 -18.42 9.45
C GLU A 520 1.55 -18.28 9.89
N LEU A 521 1.82 -17.76 11.09
CA LEU A 521 3.18 -17.78 11.64
C LEU A 521 3.68 -19.21 11.90
N GLU A 522 2.82 -20.06 12.45
CA GLU A 522 3.11 -21.48 12.66
C GLU A 522 3.46 -22.19 11.34
N LEU A 523 2.66 -21.97 10.29
CA LEU A 523 2.91 -22.53 8.96
C LEU A 523 4.21 -21.99 8.34
N LEU A 524 4.50 -20.70 8.50
CA LEU A 524 5.77 -20.12 8.02
C LEU A 524 6.96 -20.83 8.66
N LEU A 525 6.93 -21.02 9.98
CA LEU A 525 8.03 -21.66 10.70
C LEU A 525 8.17 -23.14 10.33
N GLN A 526 7.05 -23.85 10.11
CA GLN A 526 7.07 -25.22 9.60
C GLN A 526 7.67 -25.31 8.19
N ASP A 527 7.35 -24.36 7.30
CA ASP A 527 7.94 -24.29 5.97
C ASP A 527 9.45 -24.05 6.06
N VAL A 528 9.90 -23.18 6.96
CA VAL A 528 11.32 -22.90 7.21
C VAL A 528 12.05 -24.12 7.78
N GLU A 529 11.46 -24.79 8.77
CA GLU A 529 11.99 -26.03 9.35
C GLU A 529 12.15 -27.12 8.28
N ARG A 530 11.15 -27.30 7.42
CA ARG A 530 11.16 -28.32 6.36
C ARG A 530 12.16 -28.03 5.25
N VAL A 531 12.26 -26.78 4.81
CA VAL A 531 13.08 -26.40 3.64
C VAL A 531 14.53 -26.13 4.04
N HIS A 532 14.76 -25.50 5.19
CA HIS A 532 16.09 -25.03 5.61
C HIS A 532 16.67 -25.81 6.79
N GLY A 533 15.90 -26.72 7.42
CA GLY A 533 16.36 -27.48 8.59
C GLY A 533 16.56 -26.65 9.85
N LEU A 534 16.04 -25.41 9.89
CA LEU A 534 16.25 -24.46 10.98
C LEU A 534 15.17 -24.59 12.05
N GLY A 535 15.53 -25.01 13.25
CA GLY A 535 14.60 -25.18 14.36
C GLY A 535 14.22 -23.84 15.03
N ARG A 536 12.98 -23.72 15.50
CA ARG A 536 12.48 -22.51 16.20
C ARG A 536 13.37 -22.02 17.35
N ARG A 537 13.90 -22.95 18.15
CA ARG A 537 14.78 -22.59 19.28
C ARG A 537 16.05 -21.88 18.83
N GLU A 538 16.60 -22.28 17.69
CA GLU A 538 17.76 -21.64 17.09
C GLU A 538 17.40 -20.25 16.57
N ILE A 539 16.27 -20.15 15.85
CA ILE A 539 15.77 -18.88 15.33
C ILE A 539 15.56 -17.88 16.47
N ALA A 540 14.81 -18.28 17.52
CA ALA A 540 14.44 -17.40 18.63
C ALA A 540 15.64 -16.81 19.39
N GLN A 541 16.79 -17.49 19.43
CA GLN A 541 18.00 -17.00 20.13
C GLN A 541 18.63 -15.77 19.48
N SER A 542 18.34 -15.53 18.20
CA SER A 542 18.97 -14.46 17.43
C SER A 542 17.99 -13.76 16.48
N LEU A 543 16.70 -13.77 16.86
CA LEU A 543 15.61 -13.19 16.10
C LEU A 543 15.36 -11.74 16.50
N LEU A 544 15.41 -10.86 15.49
CA LEU A 544 14.77 -9.56 15.52
C LEU A 544 13.33 -9.69 15.01
N TYR A 545 12.35 -9.37 15.83
CA TYR A 545 10.98 -9.20 15.39
C TYR A 545 10.71 -7.73 15.07
N VAL A 546 10.38 -7.44 13.82
CA VAL A 546 9.97 -6.11 13.38
C VAL A 546 8.44 -6.06 13.38
N SER A 547 7.89 -5.19 14.23
CA SER A 547 6.48 -5.17 14.56
C SER A 547 5.63 -4.34 13.60
N HIS A 548 4.39 -4.78 13.36
CA HIS A 548 3.38 -4.00 12.66
C HIS A 548 2.84 -2.83 13.52
N GLU A 549 2.67 -3.05 14.82
CA GLU A 549 1.92 -2.21 15.78
C GLU A 549 1.86 -0.73 15.44
N THR A 550 0.63 -0.20 15.43
CA THR A 550 0.28 1.14 14.97
C THR A 550 -0.20 2.05 16.11
N PHE A 551 0.02 1.69 17.38
CA PHE A 551 -0.46 2.39 18.60
C PHE A 551 -1.97 2.33 18.79
N THR A 552 -2.62 1.35 18.15
CA THR A 552 -4.06 1.12 18.27
C THR A 552 -4.46 0.82 19.71
N CYS A 553 -5.64 1.30 20.11
CA CYS A 553 -6.08 1.29 21.49
C CYS A 553 -6.03 -0.12 22.12
N ALA A 554 -5.42 -0.22 23.31
CA ALA A 554 -5.15 -1.47 24.00
C ALA A 554 -6.39 -2.21 24.53
N ARG A 555 -7.59 -1.60 24.51
CA ARG A 555 -8.80 -2.14 25.17
C ARG A 555 -9.18 -3.56 24.72
N ASN A 556 -8.80 -3.94 23.49
CA ASN A 556 -8.98 -5.29 22.93
C ASN A 556 -7.65 -5.90 22.43
N GLY A 557 -6.50 -5.53 23.00
CA GLY A 557 -5.18 -5.98 22.58
C GLY A 557 -4.58 -5.22 21.39
N GLY A 558 -5.39 -4.70 20.46
CA GLY A 558 -4.90 -3.96 19.29
C GLY A 558 -4.00 -4.82 18.40
N CYS A 559 -3.15 -4.19 17.57
CA CYS A 559 -2.22 -4.94 16.72
C CYS A 559 -1.13 -5.63 17.57
N ALA A 560 -0.57 -4.95 18.58
CA ALA A 560 0.46 -5.46 19.46
C ALA A 560 0.00 -6.73 20.20
N GLY A 561 -1.23 -6.76 20.70
CA GLY A 561 -1.79 -7.93 21.35
C GLY A 561 -1.93 -9.11 20.39
N ALA A 562 -2.37 -8.87 19.15
CA ALA A 562 -2.43 -9.92 18.12
C ALA A 562 -1.03 -10.45 17.78
N GLU A 563 -0.04 -9.56 17.64
CA GLU A 563 1.37 -9.92 17.39
C GLU A 563 1.95 -10.75 18.53
N MET A 564 1.81 -10.30 19.77
CA MET A 564 2.36 -11.01 20.92
C MET A 564 1.65 -12.34 21.15
N THR A 565 0.34 -12.44 20.85
CA THR A 565 -0.39 -13.71 20.89
C THR A 565 0.18 -14.69 19.85
N ALA A 566 0.43 -14.23 18.62
CA ALA A 566 1.01 -15.07 17.57
C ALA A 566 2.44 -15.53 17.93
N LEU A 567 3.29 -14.61 18.39
CA LEU A 567 4.64 -14.95 18.82
C LEU A 567 4.65 -15.89 20.02
N SER A 568 3.80 -15.65 21.02
CA SER A 568 3.68 -16.53 22.19
C SER A 568 3.21 -17.93 21.81
N ALA A 569 2.28 -18.05 20.85
CA ALA A 569 1.83 -19.35 20.36
C ALA A 569 2.95 -20.10 19.61
N ALA A 570 3.76 -19.39 18.81
CA ALA A 570 4.80 -19.98 17.99
C ALA A 570 6.09 -20.34 18.76
N PHE A 571 6.50 -19.50 19.71
CA PHE A 571 7.79 -19.60 20.41
C PHE A 571 7.68 -19.95 21.90
N GLY A 572 6.50 -19.84 22.50
CA GLY A 572 6.29 -20.15 23.93
C GLY A 572 7.27 -19.40 24.84
N GLU A 573 7.94 -20.15 25.71
CA GLU A 573 8.94 -19.63 26.66
C GLU A 573 10.13 -18.93 25.98
N ASP A 574 10.44 -19.26 24.72
CA ASP A 574 11.55 -18.64 24.00
C ASP A 574 11.23 -17.22 23.51
N LEU A 575 9.97 -16.76 23.62
CA LEU A 575 9.57 -15.38 23.32
C LEU A 575 10.45 -14.35 24.03
N ARG A 576 10.88 -14.63 25.27
CA ARG A 576 11.73 -13.73 26.06
C ARG A 576 13.13 -13.48 25.47
N LYS A 577 13.53 -14.26 24.47
CA LYS A 577 14.82 -14.14 23.76
C LYS A 577 14.70 -13.29 22.49
N ILE A 578 13.48 -13.05 22.03
CA ILE A 578 13.20 -12.33 20.79
C ILE A 578 13.24 -10.84 21.07
N LEU A 579 14.07 -10.12 20.32
CA LEU A 579 14.15 -8.67 20.40
C LEU A 579 13.07 -8.06 19.50
N VAL A 580 12.22 -7.21 20.04
CA VAL A 580 11.13 -6.55 19.31
C VAL A 580 11.50 -5.09 19.02
N THR A 581 11.30 -4.65 17.77
CA THR A 581 11.44 -3.25 17.36
C THR A 581 10.25 -2.76 16.53
N ASN A 582 10.08 -1.44 16.43
CA ASN A 582 9.02 -0.79 15.67
C ASN A 582 9.47 0.60 15.23
N THR A 583 9.15 0.99 14.00
CA THR A 583 9.59 2.26 13.41
C THR A 583 8.53 3.34 13.39
N LYS A 584 7.26 2.96 13.48
CA LYS A 584 6.13 3.88 13.31
C LYS A 584 6.12 4.97 14.37
N GLY A 585 6.73 4.73 15.54
CA GLY A 585 6.85 5.72 16.61
C GLY A 585 7.70 6.93 16.21
N MET A 586 8.52 6.78 15.16
CA MET A 586 9.37 7.81 14.58
C MET A 586 8.82 8.34 13.26
N THR A 587 8.27 7.45 12.43
CA THR A 587 7.91 7.73 11.03
C THR A 587 6.43 8.01 10.81
N GLY A 588 5.59 7.81 11.84
CA GLY A 588 4.17 7.60 11.65
C GLY A 588 3.87 6.31 10.88
N HIS A 589 2.60 6.04 10.63
CA HIS A 589 2.16 4.92 9.82
C HIS A 589 1.99 5.34 8.35
N ALA A 590 2.95 4.94 7.50
CA ALA A 590 2.96 5.26 6.07
C ALA A 590 2.13 4.29 5.20
N MET A 591 1.05 3.75 5.76
CA MET A 591 0.09 2.89 5.04
C MET A 591 0.76 1.71 4.35
N GLY A 592 0.69 1.62 3.02
CA GLY A 592 1.26 0.52 2.23
C GLY A 592 2.78 0.50 2.15
N VAL A 593 3.45 1.53 2.68
CA VAL A 593 4.91 1.63 2.78
C VAL A 593 5.38 0.95 4.06
N CYS A 594 5.98 -0.23 3.92
CA CYS A 594 6.62 -0.93 5.04
C CYS A 594 8.10 -0.56 5.12
N PHE A 595 8.44 0.49 5.88
CA PHE A 595 9.83 0.79 6.26
C PHE A 595 10.46 -0.38 7.03
N GLU A 596 9.63 -1.17 7.67
CA GLU A 596 9.98 -2.33 8.48
C GLU A 596 10.69 -3.45 7.70
N ASP A 597 10.34 -3.68 6.42
CA ASP A 597 11.02 -4.68 5.59
C ASP A 597 12.45 -4.23 5.24
N VAL A 598 12.63 -2.95 4.90
CA VAL A 598 13.97 -2.36 4.71
C VAL A 598 14.76 -2.37 6.01
N LEU A 599 14.09 -2.08 7.14
CA LEU A 599 14.72 -2.17 8.46
C LEU A 599 15.20 -3.58 8.77
N ALA A 600 14.38 -4.61 8.54
CA ALA A 600 14.75 -6.00 8.81
C ALA A 600 16.06 -6.37 8.09
N VAL A 601 16.18 -6.02 6.81
CA VAL A 601 17.38 -6.27 6.01
C VAL A 601 18.58 -5.43 6.44
N THR A 602 18.39 -4.12 6.67
CA THR A 602 19.48 -3.23 7.08
C THR A 602 19.98 -3.54 8.50
N ALA A 603 19.10 -3.99 9.40
CA ALA A 603 19.49 -4.42 10.74
C ALA A 603 20.36 -5.67 10.72
N LEU A 604 20.03 -6.67 9.89
CA LEU A 604 20.83 -7.89 9.75
C LEU A 604 22.22 -7.61 9.17
N SER A 605 22.28 -6.81 8.11
CA SER A 605 23.53 -6.47 7.43
C SER A 605 24.44 -5.60 8.31
N THR A 606 23.90 -4.54 8.93
CA THR A 606 24.69 -3.59 9.74
C THR A 606 24.91 -4.01 11.19
N GLY A 607 24.09 -4.93 11.72
CA GLY A 607 24.10 -5.28 13.14
C GLY A 607 23.64 -4.16 14.06
N ARG A 608 22.89 -3.18 13.53
CA ARG A 608 22.32 -2.06 14.30
C ARG A 608 20.80 -2.13 14.26
N ILE A 609 20.16 -1.81 15.38
CA ILE A 609 18.69 -1.87 15.53
C ILE A 609 18.22 -0.56 16.16
N PRO A 610 17.08 0.01 15.72
CA PRO A 610 16.54 1.22 16.29
C PRO A 610 15.85 0.95 17.64
N PRO A 611 15.73 1.97 18.50
CA PRO A 611 14.94 1.88 19.72
C PRO A 611 13.43 1.87 19.41
N VAL A 612 12.66 1.25 20.31
CA VAL A 612 11.22 1.52 20.40
C VAL A 612 11.04 2.83 21.18
N VAL A 613 10.81 3.93 20.46
CA VAL A 613 10.73 5.29 21.02
C VAL A 613 9.47 5.52 21.86
N ASN A 614 9.52 6.50 22.78
CA ASN A 614 8.41 6.98 23.63
C ASN A 614 7.75 5.98 24.59
N HIS A 615 8.20 4.71 24.62
CA HIS A 615 7.70 3.72 25.58
C HIS A 615 8.13 4.05 27.02
N CYS A 616 7.17 4.21 27.92
CA CYS A 616 7.38 4.45 29.35
C CYS A 616 6.62 3.43 30.23
N GLU A 617 5.40 3.06 29.87
CA GLU A 617 4.55 2.17 30.67
C GLU A 617 4.40 0.79 30.02
N ALA A 618 4.85 -0.25 30.72
CA ALA A 618 4.66 -1.62 30.29
C ALA A 618 3.16 -1.98 30.27
N ASP A 619 2.74 -2.65 29.21
CA ASP A 619 1.37 -3.16 29.07
C ASP A 619 1.29 -4.61 29.55
N PRO A 620 0.61 -4.89 30.69
CA PRO A 620 0.50 -6.24 31.22
C PRO A 620 -0.17 -7.24 30.26
N LEU A 621 -0.93 -6.77 29.28
CA LEU A 621 -1.60 -7.63 28.28
C LEU A 621 -0.64 -8.21 27.25
N LEU A 622 0.56 -7.65 27.10
CA LEU A 622 1.52 -8.04 26.07
C LEU A 622 2.52 -9.10 26.53
N GLY A 623 2.55 -9.43 27.83
CA GLY A 623 3.48 -10.40 28.39
C GLY A 623 4.94 -9.90 28.42
N PRO A 624 5.92 -10.81 28.58
CA PRO A 624 7.34 -10.45 28.69
C PRO A 624 7.92 -10.11 27.31
N VAL A 625 7.76 -8.85 26.89
CA VAL A 625 8.31 -8.34 25.62
C VAL A 625 9.67 -7.68 25.84
N GLN A 626 10.69 -8.13 25.11
CA GLN A 626 11.99 -7.47 25.09
C GLN A 626 12.02 -6.41 23.99
N LEU A 627 11.66 -5.16 24.33
CA LEU A 627 11.70 -4.04 23.39
C LEU A 627 13.13 -3.51 23.21
N SER A 628 13.51 -3.26 21.95
CA SER A 628 14.79 -2.67 21.58
C SER A 628 15.00 -1.30 22.23
N LYS A 629 16.20 -1.09 22.78
CA LYS A 629 16.69 0.21 23.29
C LYS A 629 17.64 0.92 22.33
N GLY A 630 17.78 0.39 21.12
CA GLY A 630 18.70 0.90 20.12
C GLY A 630 20.12 0.36 20.28
N GLY A 631 20.91 0.43 19.22
CA GLY A 631 22.34 0.13 19.26
C GLY A 631 22.72 -1.16 18.52
N ALA A 632 23.87 -1.72 18.90
CA ALA A 632 24.45 -2.88 18.23
C ALA A 632 23.88 -4.20 18.75
N HIS A 633 23.42 -5.06 17.84
CA HIS A 633 22.87 -6.38 18.13
C HIS A 633 23.23 -7.35 17.00
N LEU A 634 23.70 -8.55 17.36
CA LEU A 634 24.08 -9.60 16.41
C LEU A 634 22.91 -10.55 16.14
N CYS A 635 21.87 -10.04 15.49
CA CYS A 635 20.77 -10.87 15.01
C CYS A 635 21.17 -11.63 13.74
N LYS A 636 20.75 -12.89 13.63
CA LYS A 636 20.92 -13.72 12.42
C LYS A 636 19.64 -13.80 11.60
N TYR A 637 18.50 -13.60 12.26
CA TYR A 637 17.19 -13.71 11.66
C TYR A 637 16.38 -12.43 11.93
N ALA A 638 15.56 -12.04 10.97
CA ALA A 638 14.57 -10.98 11.16
C ALA A 638 13.21 -11.45 10.68
N LEU A 639 12.19 -11.40 11.54
CA LEU A 639 10.81 -11.72 11.20
C LEU A 639 10.00 -10.43 11.22
N HIS A 640 9.42 -10.09 10.08
CA HIS A 640 8.50 -8.96 9.97
C HIS A 640 7.07 -9.48 9.85
N PHE A 641 6.17 -8.86 10.61
CA PHE A 641 4.74 -9.03 10.45
C PHE A 641 4.12 -7.74 9.91
N ALA A 642 3.26 -7.85 8.91
CA ALA A 642 2.45 -6.75 8.43
C ALA A 642 0.98 -7.17 8.38
N ALA A 643 0.10 -6.31 8.91
CA ALA A 643 -1.34 -6.51 8.89
C ALA A 643 -2.03 -5.34 8.19
N GLY A 644 -2.93 -5.62 7.26
CA GLY A 644 -3.69 -4.60 6.53
C GLY A 644 -5.17 -4.61 6.88
N PHE A 645 -5.83 -3.46 6.69
CA PHE A 645 -7.30 -3.41 6.61
C PHE A 645 -7.80 -4.44 5.58
N GLY A 646 -8.97 -4.99 5.85
CA GLY A 646 -9.52 -6.13 5.11
C GLY A 646 -9.01 -7.48 5.60
N SER A 647 -8.40 -7.55 6.79
CA SER A 647 -7.81 -8.78 7.36
C SER A 647 -6.66 -9.37 6.52
N GLN A 648 -5.83 -8.52 5.94
CA GLN A 648 -4.60 -8.97 5.27
C GLN A 648 -3.54 -9.30 6.32
N VAL A 649 -2.92 -10.48 6.23
CA VAL A 649 -1.94 -11.00 7.20
C VAL A 649 -0.73 -11.47 6.42
N THR A 650 0.42 -10.84 6.68
CA THR A 650 1.66 -11.17 5.96
C THR A 650 2.82 -11.33 6.92
N TYR A 651 3.58 -12.41 6.77
CA TYR A 651 4.84 -12.62 7.47
C TYR A 651 5.98 -12.84 6.47
N VAL A 652 7.16 -12.30 6.77
CA VAL A 652 8.39 -12.57 6.02
C VAL A 652 9.54 -12.81 7.00
N LEU A 653 10.29 -13.89 6.79
CA LEU A 653 11.49 -14.22 7.55
C LEU A 653 12.74 -14.07 6.69
N TYR A 654 13.68 -13.27 7.18
CA TYR A 654 14.98 -13.01 6.59
C TYR A 654 16.10 -13.68 7.39
N ARG A 655 17.20 -14.00 6.72
CA ARG A 655 18.47 -14.48 7.30
C ARG A 655 19.61 -13.60 6.81
N LYS A 656 20.58 -13.31 7.70
CA LYS A 656 21.80 -12.56 7.36
C LYS A 656 22.60 -13.24 6.27
#